data_AF-A0A089QIV9-F1
#
_entry.id   AF-A0A089QIV9-F1
#
_cell.length_a   1.000
_cell.length_b   1.000
_cell.length_c   1.000
_cell.angle_alpha   90.00
_cell.angle_beta   90.00
_cell.angle_gamma   90.00
#
_symmetry.space_group_name_H-M   'P 1'
#
loop_
_entity.id
_entity.type
_entity.pdbx_description
1 polymer ?
#
loop_
_entity_poly.entity_id
_entity_poly.type
_entity_poly.pdbx_seq_one_letter_code
_entity_poly.pdbx_strand_id
1 'polypeptide(L)'
;MDFTDGELMKGSNNHVLPNIISDLSVKPDSRIGEVLRQPIRNIDTVIQVINRDGSVYQTIEGKAISGNISIDATSLTRRTGSLTLAVDKDYLPKSGGIAWFDKQFKLYQSIIDMGSYNKEPINFLLGTFVITNENLSINTTNSTITFTLEDKMSLYENATTAYRVKIPRGQKIDSAIRSVMEEMGETVFGKMHESSEQEVVQYDYIKEIGTNKLDIITDLRDMYMDYTCGFNVRGEFEFTKIDVQKEDEVTPAKWDFDPTGADRSDLMVSFSEDYNFKGLYNHIVVFGGTSSKTRYTPYAEVGLTDPSVPYNIDAIGMRTKVVQNNDLSDDIQCVSEAKYHLWQTAHLQETCDITTVPIYVLDGKDIITIVNPVTKEKNRYIIDKIGIDFGVDGIMTINTHKLHYVRTSYGDVESPFVKTIKNGIDKLGWLSLGEQRIKDCYGISGSGKNIIRVRFFSEEEGGEQAYVQGYPTTKVQTLGIDIRDFRNIIKNSQNGEVPNRSRGDYLDRVLAHEMFHGVCNDYYGFDKAADMPQWFKEGFAEFIHGGRERYQSLDYDSFAQKKKALVDRAELQLKGAWGQKNGSQTIAVSEDYTSAFLLAATIWKLVGKDGIKKMFEGLHGEGNLWSIFPVKILELGGYLEVPKNQEDRNNDRAIQIIINTLNNWNDIWNWLQDSQDHDTVSVGGIHFNNLYDKALDADDVFNEGEAKTDSIGFKIEYEY
;
A
#
# COMPACT_ATOMS: atom_id res chain seq x y z
N MET A 1 -38.36 -18.14 -61.23
CA MET A 1 -37.00 -18.51 -60.79
C MET A 1 -36.95 -18.13 -59.34
N ASP A 2 -37.12 -19.13 -58.49
CA ASP A 2 -37.11 -18.99 -57.04
C ASP A 2 -35.70 -18.61 -56.61
N PHE A 3 -35.56 -17.45 -55.99
CA PHE A 3 -34.37 -17.11 -55.22
C PHE A 3 -34.59 -17.69 -53.83
N THR A 4 -33.88 -18.76 -53.51
CA THR A 4 -33.81 -19.29 -52.16
C THR A 4 -33.07 -18.28 -51.27
N ASP A 5 -33.70 -17.87 -50.17
CA ASP A 5 -33.19 -16.97 -49.12
C ASP A 5 -31.92 -17.47 -48.39
N GLY A 6 -31.26 -18.52 -48.89
CA GLY A 6 -30.03 -19.11 -48.32
C GLY A 6 -28.72 -18.54 -48.88
N GLU A 7 -28.75 -17.68 -49.91
CA GLU A 7 -27.54 -17.18 -50.60
C GLU A 7 -27.27 -15.67 -50.44
N LEU A 8 -28.06 -14.95 -49.64
CA LEU A 8 -27.81 -13.54 -49.31
C LEU A 8 -27.28 -13.42 -47.86
N MET A 9 -26.01 -12.99 -47.74
CA MET A 9 -25.30 -12.55 -46.52
C MET A 9 -24.58 -13.61 -45.67
N LYS A 10 -23.62 -14.36 -46.25
CA LYS A 10 -22.40 -14.75 -45.51
C LYS A 10 -21.31 -13.73 -45.83
N GLY A 11 -20.83 -12.98 -44.84
CA GLY A 11 -19.67 -12.10 -44.99
C GLY A 11 -18.49 -12.92 -45.52
N SER A 12 -17.84 -12.47 -46.59
CA SER A 12 -16.85 -13.24 -47.36
C SER A 12 -15.51 -13.49 -46.63
N ASN A 13 -15.35 -13.00 -45.39
CA ASN A 13 -14.16 -13.20 -44.55
C ASN A 13 -14.58 -13.36 -43.08
N ASN A 14 -15.04 -14.56 -42.70
CA ASN A 14 -15.43 -14.88 -41.33
C ASN A 14 -14.39 -15.84 -40.72
N HIS A 15 -13.53 -15.33 -39.85
CA HIS A 15 -12.51 -16.14 -39.18
C HIS A 15 -12.14 -15.57 -37.80
N VAL A 16 -11.67 -16.45 -36.90
CA VAL A 16 -11.17 -16.06 -35.58
C VAL A 16 -9.69 -15.68 -35.68
N LEU A 17 -9.28 -14.62 -34.99
CA LEU A 17 -7.88 -14.20 -34.95
C LEU A 17 -7.02 -15.17 -34.10
N PRO A 18 -5.77 -15.43 -34.50
CA PRO A 18 -4.83 -16.20 -33.67
C PRO A 18 -4.25 -15.33 -32.54
N ASN A 19 -3.56 -15.95 -31.57
CA ASN A 19 -2.72 -15.26 -30.57
C ASN A 19 -3.40 -14.05 -29.90
N ILE A 20 -4.65 -14.22 -29.48
CA ILE A 20 -5.45 -13.14 -28.88
C ILE A 20 -5.01 -12.91 -27.42
N ILE A 21 -4.74 -11.65 -27.10
CA ILE A 21 -4.60 -11.15 -25.74
C ILE A 21 -5.90 -10.44 -25.38
N SER A 22 -6.73 -11.12 -24.60
CA SER A 22 -8.03 -10.61 -24.13
C SER A 22 -8.17 -10.64 -22.61
N ASP A 23 -7.19 -11.19 -21.89
CA ASP A 23 -7.08 -11.03 -20.45
C ASP A 23 -6.09 -9.92 -20.14
N LEU A 24 -6.60 -8.79 -19.69
CA LEU A 24 -5.76 -7.69 -19.24
C LEU A 24 -5.59 -7.69 -17.73
N SER A 25 -6.19 -8.62 -16.98
CA SER A 25 -6.13 -8.59 -15.50
C SER A 25 -4.75 -8.98 -14.94
N VAL A 26 -3.92 -9.65 -15.73
CA VAL A 26 -2.63 -10.21 -15.29
C VAL A 26 -1.47 -9.41 -15.92
N LYS A 27 -0.33 -9.35 -15.21
CA LYS A 27 0.91 -8.81 -15.76
C LYS A 27 1.29 -9.56 -17.05
N PRO A 28 1.64 -8.87 -18.14
CA PRO A 28 2.05 -9.52 -19.38
C PRO A 28 3.27 -10.40 -19.16
N ASP A 29 3.33 -11.53 -19.86
CA ASP A 29 4.53 -12.35 -19.90
C ASP A 29 5.69 -11.63 -20.62
N SER A 30 6.89 -12.20 -20.54
CA SER A 30 8.10 -11.57 -21.09
C SER A 30 8.01 -11.38 -22.61
N ARG A 31 7.43 -12.34 -23.35
CA ARG A 31 7.31 -12.27 -24.82
C ARG A 31 6.38 -11.14 -25.24
N ILE A 32 5.24 -10.98 -24.57
CA ILE A 32 4.31 -9.88 -24.84
C ILE A 32 4.97 -8.53 -24.56
N GLY A 33 5.73 -8.43 -23.46
CA GLY A 33 6.52 -7.24 -23.16
C GLY A 33 7.57 -6.91 -24.24
N GLU A 34 8.23 -7.92 -24.81
CA GLU A 34 9.20 -7.75 -25.90
C GLU A 34 8.56 -7.29 -27.20
N VAL A 35 7.40 -7.85 -27.57
CA VAL A 35 6.64 -7.42 -28.77
C VAL A 35 6.18 -5.98 -28.64
N LEU A 36 5.79 -5.55 -27.44
CA LEU A 36 5.47 -4.15 -27.18
C LEU A 36 6.73 -3.28 -27.23
N ARG A 37 7.90 -3.73 -26.77
CA ARG A 37 9.14 -2.93 -26.78
C ARG A 37 9.91 -2.96 -28.11
N GLN A 38 9.43 -3.67 -29.13
CA GLN A 38 10.17 -3.79 -30.38
C GLN A 38 10.33 -2.42 -31.09
N PRO A 39 11.52 -2.11 -31.67
CA PRO A 39 11.77 -0.81 -32.29
C PRO A 39 10.90 -0.48 -33.51
N ILE A 40 10.46 -1.50 -34.24
CA ILE A 40 9.62 -1.35 -35.44
C ILE A 40 8.34 -2.14 -35.21
N ARG A 41 7.20 -1.45 -35.10
CA ARG A 41 5.89 -2.08 -34.91
C ARG A 41 5.11 -2.04 -36.22
N ASN A 42 4.86 -3.21 -36.79
CA ASN A 42 3.91 -3.35 -37.89
C ASN A 42 2.54 -3.56 -37.27
N ILE A 43 1.70 -2.53 -37.39
CA ILE A 43 0.41 -2.43 -36.70
C ILE A 43 -0.72 -2.56 -37.71
N ASP A 44 -1.74 -3.35 -37.38
CA ASP A 44 -3.02 -3.39 -38.12
C ASP A 44 -4.19 -3.29 -37.15
N THR A 45 -5.26 -2.59 -37.55
CA THR A 45 -6.50 -2.46 -36.76
C THR A 45 -7.52 -3.42 -37.33
N VAL A 46 -7.92 -4.40 -36.51
CA VAL A 46 -8.80 -5.48 -36.93
C VAL A 46 -10.11 -5.44 -36.16
N ILE A 47 -11.22 -5.61 -36.86
CA ILE A 47 -12.56 -5.60 -36.26
C ILE A 47 -13.18 -6.98 -36.48
N GLN A 48 -13.60 -7.64 -35.41
CA GLN A 48 -14.50 -8.78 -35.49
C GLN A 48 -15.91 -8.33 -35.15
N VAL A 49 -16.81 -8.48 -36.11
CA VAL A 49 -18.24 -8.25 -35.93
C VAL A 49 -18.85 -9.53 -35.39
N ILE A 50 -19.47 -9.45 -34.21
CA ILE A 50 -19.99 -10.59 -33.45
C ILE A 50 -21.51 -10.54 -33.40
N ASN A 51 -22.15 -11.69 -33.60
CA ASN A 51 -23.59 -11.87 -33.43
C ASN A 51 -23.97 -12.01 -31.95
N ARG A 52 -25.26 -11.87 -31.61
CA ARG A 52 -25.77 -12.07 -30.24
C ARG A 52 -25.44 -13.43 -29.62
N ASP A 53 -25.31 -14.48 -30.44
CA ASP A 53 -24.95 -15.83 -29.99
C ASP A 53 -23.43 -16.01 -29.76
N GLY A 54 -22.64 -14.95 -29.95
CA GLY A 54 -21.18 -14.97 -29.81
C GLY A 54 -20.43 -15.46 -31.06
N SER A 55 -21.12 -15.87 -32.12
CA SER A 55 -20.48 -16.27 -33.37
C SER A 55 -19.91 -15.06 -34.11
N VAL A 56 -18.75 -15.24 -34.75
CA VAL A 56 -18.18 -14.22 -35.64
C VAL A 56 -19.07 -14.14 -36.88
N TYR A 57 -19.52 -12.94 -37.23
CA TYR A 57 -20.24 -12.63 -38.45
C TYR A 57 -19.26 -12.32 -39.58
N GLN A 58 -18.29 -11.44 -39.31
CA GLN A 58 -17.29 -10.99 -40.28
C GLN A 58 -16.05 -10.44 -39.55
N THR A 59 -14.88 -10.60 -40.17
CA THR A 59 -13.62 -9.99 -39.78
C THR A 59 -13.21 -8.95 -40.84
N ILE A 60 -12.94 -7.73 -40.39
CA ILE A 60 -12.59 -6.57 -41.23
C ILE A 60 -11.15 -6.18 -40.91
N GLU A 61 -10.30 -6.19 -41.94
CA GLU A 61 -8.84 -5.96 -41.85
C GLU A 61 -8.42 -4.99 -42.96
N GLY A 62 -7.42 -4.14 -42.70
CA GLY A 62 -6.87 -3.21 -43.70
C GLY A 62 -7.84 -2.16 -44.26
N LYS A 63 -8.96 -1.91 -43.56
CA LYS A 63 -9.99 -0.92 -43.96
C LYS A 63 -10.06 0.28 -43.03
N ALA A 64 -9.46 0.20 -41.85
CA ALA A 64 -9.37 1.29 -40.91
C ALA A 64 -8.44 2.38 -41.44
N ILE A 65 -8.89 3.63 -41.34
CA ILE A 65 -8.13 4.82 -41.76
C ILE A 65 -7.61 5.56 -40.53
N SER A 66 -8.46 5.73 -39.53
CA SER A 66 -8.14 6.40 -38.28
C SER A 66 -9.18 6.04 -37.22
N GLY A 67 -8.92 6.42 -35.99
CA GLY A 67 -9.85 6.25 -34.90
C GLY A 67 -9.18 6.52 -33.57
N ASN A 68 -9.96 6.40 -32.51
CA ASN A 68 -9.46 6.48 -31.15
C ASN A 68 -10.30 5.61 -30.22
N ILE A 69 -9.70 5.22 -29.10
CA ILE A 69 -10.40 4.72 -27.93
C ILE A 69 -10.01 5.59 -26.73
N SER A 70 -11.00 5.90 -25.91
CA SER A 70 -10.84 6.43 -24.56
C SER A 70 -11.32 5.40 -23.55
N ILE A 71 -10.49 5.12 -22.56
CA ILE A 71 -10.81 4.31 -21.38
C ILE A 71 -10.84 5.28 -20.19
N ASP A 72 -11.97 5.39 -19.52
CA ASP A 72 -12.16 6.21 -18.32
C ASP A 72 -12.63 5.32 -17.17
N ALA A 73 -11.71 5.00 -16.25
CA ALA A 73 -11.99 4.15 -15.09
C ALA A 73 -12.98 4.76 -14.09
N THR A 74 -13.21 6.08 -14.19
CA THR A 74 -14.10 6.85 -13.30
C THR A 74 -15.55 6.90 -13.80
N SER A 75 -15.79 6.46 -15.04
CA SER A 75 -17.11 6.42 -15.66
C SER A 75 -17.78 5.04 -15.53
N LEU A 76 -19.11 5.01 -15.55
CA LEU A 76 -19.88 3.75 -15.70
C LEU A 76 -19.73 3.18 -17.12
N THR A 77 -19.88 4.05 -18.13
CA THR A 77 -19.53 3.76 -19.53
C THR A 77 -18.03 4.02 -19.67
N ARG A 78 -17.23 2.97 -19.44
CA ARG A 78 -15.77 3.05 -19.27
C ARG A 78 -15.04 3.21 -20.60
N ARG A 79 -15.50 2.54 -21.65
CA ARG A 79 -14.83 2.58 -22.96
C ARG A 79 -15.71 3.27 -23.98
N THR A 80 -15.14 4.29 -24.61
CA THR A 80 -15.76 5.02 -25.71
C THR A 80 -14.74 5.22 -26.83
N GLY A 81 -15.17 5.59 -28.02
CA GLY A 81 -14.25 5.86 -29.10
C GLY A 81 -14.93 6.14 -30.42
N SER A 82 -14.11 6.26 -31.45
CA SER A 82 -14.58 6.37 -32.82
C SER A 82 -13.67 5.59 -33.75
N LEU A 83 -14.24 5.01 -34.80
CA LEU A 83 -13.49 4.28 -35.80
C LEU A 83 -13.94 4.70 -37.20
N THR A 84 -13.00 5.18 -37.99
CA THR A 84 -13.23 5.64 -39.36
C THR A 84 -12.66 4.65 -40.36
N LEU A 85 -13.53 4.13 -41.22
CA LEU A 85 -13.19 3.16 -42.26
C LEU A 85 -13.37 3.77 -43.65
N ALA A 86 -12.65 3.21 -44.63
CA ALA A 86 -12.97 3.43 -46.04
C ALA A 86 -14.40 2.90 -46.32
N VAL A 87 -15.21 3.68 -47.04
CA VAL A 87 -16.60 3.31 -47.33
C VAL A 87 -16.65 2.02 -48.14
N ASP A 88 -17.42 1.06 -47.63
CA ASP A 88 -17.88 -0.12 -48.34
C ASP A 88 -19.41 -0.15 -48.26
N LYS A 89 -20.08 -0.62 -49.32
CA LYS A 89 -21.55 -0.74 -49.35
C LYS A 89 -22.05 -1.65 -48.23
N ASP A 90 -21.27 -2.65 -47.85
CA ASP A 90 -21.64 -3.59 -46.78
C ASP A 90 -21.57 -2.98 -45.38
N TYR A 91 -20.91 -1.84 -45.23
CA TYR A 91 -20.74 -1.14 -43.96
C TYR A 91 -21.88 -0.16 -43.68
N LEU A 92 -22.74 0.10 -44.66
CA LEU A 92 -23.92 0.94 -44.47
C LEU A 92 -24.97 0.22 -43.61
N PRO A 93 -25.70 0.95 -42.74
CA PRO A 93 -26.66 0.34 -41.85
C PRO A 93 -27.80 -0.29 -42.65
N LYS A 94 -27.94 -1.60 -42.50
CA LYS A 94 -28.97 -2.44 -43.13
C LYS A 94 -29.36 -3.55 -42.16
N SER A 95 -30.62 -3.98 -42.21
CA SER A 95 -31.08 -5.11 -41.41
C SER A 95 -30.18 -6.33 -41.62
N GLY A 96 -29.62 -6.85 -40.52
CA GLY A 96 -28.69 -7.98 -40.54
C GLY A 96 -27.29 -7.69 -41.11
N GLY A 97 -26.96 -6.43 -41.38
CA GLY A 97 -25.62 -5.98 -41.79
C GLY A 97 -24.65 -5.89 -40.61
N ILE A 98 -23.42 -5.43 -40.87
CA ILE A 98 -22.39 -5.31 -39.83
C ILE A 98 -22.72 -4.22 -38.81
N ALA A 99 -23.33 -3.13 -39.26
CA ALA A 99 -23.66 -1.97 -38.46
C ALA A 99 -25.16 -2.00 -38.17
N TRP A 100 -25.54 -2.92 -37.29
CA TRP A 100 -26.93 -3.15 -36.89
C TRP A 100 -27.00 -3.41 -35.38
N PHE A 101 -28.12 -3.07 -34.76
CA PHE A 101 -28.28 -3.07 -33.28
C PHE A 101 -28.12 -4.44 -32.61
N ASP A 102 -28.05 -5.53 -33.38
CA ASP A 102 -27.85 -6.89 -32.88
C ASP A 102 -26.40 -7.37 -32.99
N LYS A 103 -25.47 -6.49 -33.39
CA LYS A 103 -24.04 -6.80 -33.53
C LYS A 103 -23.20 -6.11 -32.44
N GLN A 104 -22.05 -6.71 -32.17
CA GLN A 104 -21.01 -6.14 -31.31
C GLN A 104 -19.68 -6.12 -32.06
N PHE A 105 -18.86 -5.11 -31.80
CA PHE A 105 -17.54 -4.94 -32.41
C PHE A 105 -16.48 -5.31 -31.39
N LYS A 106 -15.75 -6.39 -31.64
CA LYS A 106 -14.48 -6.64 -30.94
C LYS A 106 -13.37 -5.97 -31.73
N LEU A 107 -12.76 -4.96 -31.13
CA LEU A 107 -11.73 -4.16 -31.77
C LEU A 107 -10.35 -4.60 -31.27
N TYR A 108 -9.48 -4.91 -32.22
CA TYR A 108 -8.14 -5.41 -31.96
C TYR A 108 -7.10 -4.47 -32.56
N GLN A 109 -5.98 -4.36 -31.85
CA GLN A 109 -4.74 -3.88 -32.45
C GLN A 109 -3.76 -5.04 -32.56
N SER A 110 -3.34 -5.33 -33.78
CA SER A 110 -2.41 -6.41 -34.09
C SER A 110 -0.99 -5.87 -34.18
N ILE A 111 -0.02 -6.53 -33.54
CA ILE A 111 1.41 -6.27 -33.74
C ILE A 111 2.06 -7.55 -34.27
N ILE A 112 2.81 -7.43 -35.36
CA ILE A 112 3.65 -8.55 -35.85
C ILE A 112 4.82 -8.77 -34.89
N ASP A 113 4.90 -9.97 -34.31
CA ASP A 113 6.05 -10.40 -33.50
C ASP A 113 7.27 -10.61 -34.40
N MET A 114 8.17 -9.63 -34.38
CA MET A 114 9.38 -9.64 -35.21
C MET A 114 10.46 -10.60 -34.67
N GLY A 115 10.33 -11.06 -33.43
CA GLY A 115 11.22 -12.06 -32.81
C GLY A 115 10.83 -13.50 -33.17
N SER A 116 9.57 -13.73 -33.54
CA SER A 116 9.10 -15.03 -34.02
C SER A 116 9.58 -15.34 -35.44
N TYR A 117 10.05 -16.57 -35.67
CA TYR A 117 10.48 -17.06 -36.98
C TYR A 117 9.36 -16.94 -38.04
N ASN A 118 8.12 -17.24 -37.64
CA ASN A 118 6.95 -17.20 -38.51
C ASN A 118 6.35 -15.80 -38.67
N LYS A 119 6.86 -14.79 -37.94
CA LYS A 119 6.30 -13.42 -37.90
C LYS A 119 4.80 -13.40 -37.63
N GLU A 120 4.40 -14.16 -36.62
CA GLU A 120 2.99 -14.29 -36.28
C GLU A 120 2.44 -12.99 -35.66
N PRO A 121 1.22 -12.57 -36.01
CA PRO A 121 0.57 -11.44 -35.35
C PRO A 121 0.18 -11.83 -33.92
N ILE A 122 0.31 -10.88 -33.00
CA ILE A 122 -0.28 -10.90 -31.66
C ILE A 122 -1.42 -9.89 -31.65
N ASN A 123 -2.61 -10.31 -31.26
CA ASN A 123 -3.84 -9.53 -31.38
C ASN A 123 -4.31 -9.06 -30.01
N PHE A 124 -4.13 -7.77 -29.71
CA PHE A 124 -4.57 -7.17 -28.44
C PHE A 124 -6.02 -6.71 -28.55
N LEU A 125 -6.92 -7.32 -27.79
CA LEU A 125 -8.30 -6.85 -27.70
C LEU A 125 -8.32 -5.54 -26.92
N LEU A 126 -8.80 -4.46 -27.56
CA LEU A 126 -8.92 -3.15 -26.93
C LEU A 126 -10.30 -2.92 -26.30
N GLY A 127 -11.30 -3.67 -26.75
CA GLY A 127 -12.63 -3.64 -26.16
C GLY A 127 -13.68 -4.36 -27.02
N THR A 128 -14.81 -4.65 -26.39
CA THR A 128 -16.06 -5.08 -27.03
C THR A 128 -17.05 -3.92 -26.98
N PHE A 129 -17.47 -3.46 -28.14
CA PHE A 129 -18.27 -2.24 -28.30
C PHE A 129 -19.64 -2.53 -28.92
N VAL A 130 -20.60 -1.67 -28.61
CA VAL A 130 -21.83 -1.48 -29.36
C VAL A 130 -21.70 -0.22 -30.22
N ILE A 131 -22.33 -0.21 -31.38
CA ILE A 131 -22.38 0.98 -32.24
C ILE A 131 -23.59 1.81 -31.81
N THR A 132 -23.34 3.04 -31.35
CA THR A 132 -24.42 3.96 -30.92
C THR A 132 -24.85 4.92 -32.02
N ASN A 133 -23.89 5.38 -32.83
CA ASN A 133 -24.13 6.29 -33.95
C ASN A 133 -23.22 5.97 -35.14
N GLU A 134 -23.70 6.33 -36.33
CA GLU A 134 -22.99 6.18 -37.59
C GLU A 134 -23.01 7.50 -38.37
N ASN A 135 -21.85 7.91 -38.87
CA ASN A 135 -21.72 9.09 -39.72
C ASN A 135 -21.09 8.72 -41.06
N LEU A 136 -21.85 8.87 -42.15
CA LEU A 136 -21.34 8.72 -43.51
C LEU A 136 -20.94 10.09 -44.07
N SER A 137 -19.68 10.22 -44.47
CA SER A 137 -19.15 11.43 -45.09
C SER A 137 -18.51 11.09 -46.44
N ILE A 138 -19.05 11.68 -47.52
CA ILE A 138 -18.56 11.52 -48.88
C ILE A 138 -18.28 12.90 -49.45
N ASN A 139 -17.04 13.14 -49.87
CA ASN A 139 -16.64 14.37 -50.55
C ASN A 139 -15.85 14.04 -51.83
N THR A 140 -15.39 15.07 -52.54
CA THR A 140 -14.70 14.92 -53.84
C THR A 140 -13.34 14.20 -53.75
N THR A 141 -12.80 14.01 -52.54
CA THR A 141 -11.46 13.45 -52.28
C THR A 141 -11.52 12.17 -51.46
N ASN A 142 -12.43 12.08 -50.49
CA ASN A 142 -12.53 10.98 -49.53
C ASN A 142 -13.97 10.47 -49.39
N SER A 143 -14.12 9.16 -49.25
CA SER A 143 -15.37 8.49 -48.88
C SER A 143 -15.13 7.68 -47.61
N THR A 144 -15.62 8.16 -46.46
CA THR A 144 -15.38 7.57 -45.14
C THR A 144 -16.68 7.32 -44.39
N ILE A 145 -16.72 6.24 -43.62
CA ILE A 145 -17.77 5.96 -42.64
C ILE A 145 -17.16 5.92 -41.24
N THR A 146 -17.77 6.62 -40.30
CA THR A 146 -17.31 6.70 -38.92
C THR A 146 -18.35 6.09 -37.98
N PHE A 147 -17.91 5.13 -37.18
CA PHE A 147 -18.69 4.49 -36.13
C PHE A 147 -18.34 5.13 -34.79
N THR A 148 -19.36 5.47 -34.01
CA THR A 148 -19.20 5.81 -32.58
C THR A 148 -19.29 4.52 -31.79
N LEU A 149 -18.29 4.29 -30.95
CA LEU A 149 -18.11 3.06 -30.19
C LEU A 149 -18.31 3.36 -28.72
N GLU A 150 -19.16 2.58 -28.06
CA GLU A 150 -19.36 2.64 -26.60
C GLU A 150 -19.41 1.21 -26.06
N ASP A 151 -18.99 0.98 -24.82
CA ASP A 151 -19.18 -0.33 -24.20
C ASP A 151 -20.67 -0.61 -23.93
N LYS A 152 -20.97 -1.83 -23.48
CA LYS A 152 -22.35 -2.30 -23.27
C LYS A 152 -23.12 -1.50 -22.21
N MET A 153 -22.47 -0.71 -21.36
CA MET A 153 -23.16 0.10 -20.36
C MET A 153 -24.14 1.08 -21.01
N SER A 154 -23.79 1.61 -22.19
CA SER A 154 -24.61 2.52 -22.99
C SER A 154 -26.02 1.96 -23.32
N LEU A 155 -26.17 0.63 -23.41
CA LEU A 155 -27.46 -0.02 -23.64
C LEU A 155 -28.47 0.24 -22.51
N TYR A 156 -27.98 0.62 -21.32
CA TYR A 156 -28.79 0.84 -20.13
C TYR A 156 -29.02 2.32 -19.81
N GLU A 157 -28.32 3.26 -20.47
CA GLU A 157 -28.38 4.70 -20.17
C GLU A 157 -29.79 5.29 -20.24
N ASN A 158 -30.60 4.84 -21.19
CA ASN A 158 -31.98 5.30 -21.37
C ASN A 158 -33.01 4.21 -21.03
N ALA A 159 -32.58 3.11 -20.40
CA ALA A 159 -33.44 1.97 -20.14
C ALA A 159 -34.14 2.11 -18.78
N THR A 160 -35.47 1.96 -18.77
CA THR A 160 -36.28 2.09 -17.55
C THR A 160 -36.87 0.74 -17.12
N THR A 161 -37.18 0.60 -15.83
CA THR A 161 -37.85 -0.58 -15.29
C THR A 161 -39.32 -0.67 -15.74
N ALA A 162 -39.76 -1.87 -16.13
CA ALA A 162 -41.16 -2.12 -16.54
C ALA A 162 -42.07 -2.55 -15.38
N TYR A 163 -41.48 -2.86 -14.22
CA TYR A 163 -42.17 -3.24 -12.99
C TYR A 163 -41.42 -2.63 -11.81
N ARG A 164 -42.07 -2.73 -10.64
CA ARG A 164 -41.50 -2.26 -9.39
C ARG A 164 -40.34 -3.16 -8.98
N VAL A 165 -39.15 -2.58 -8.78
CA VAL A 165 -37.99 -3.31 -8.27
C VAL A 165 -38.08 -3.35 -6.75
N LYS A 166 -37.85 -4.55 -6.18
CA LYS A 166 -37.83 -4.75 -4.73
C LYS A 166 -36.67 -5.67 -4.36
N ILE A 167 -35.75 -5.15 -3.55
CA ILE A 167 -34.63 -5.90 -2.98
C ILE A 167 -34.78 -5.84 -1.46
N PRO A 168 -34.90 -6.99 -0.77
CA PRO A 168 -35.15 -7.02 0.67
C PRO A 168 -33.93 -6.54 1.47
N ARG A 169 -34.20 -5.94 2.63
CA ARG A 169 -33.16 -5.67 3.63
C ARG A 169 -32.37 -6.94 3.97
N GLY A 170 -31.06 -6.83 4.08
CA GLY A 170 -30.15 -7.90 4.50
C GLY A 170 -29.59 -8.75 3.35
N GLN A 171 -29.98 -8.49 2.10
CA GLN A 171 -29.36 -9.12 0.94
C GLN A 171 -27.95 -8.54 0.72
N LYS A 172 -26.93 -9.38 0.46
CA LYS A 172 -25.55 -8.92 0.19
C LYS A 172 -25.49 -8.09 -1.10
N ILE A 173 -24.68 -7.04 -1.12
CA ILE A 173 -24.65 -6.07 -2.23
C ILE A 173 -24.22 -6.69 -3.56
N ASP A 174 -23.20 -7.54 -3.55
CA ASP A 174 -22.76 -8.29 -4.73
C ASP A 174 -23.91 -9.10 -5.36
N SER A 175 -24.69 -9.78 -4.52
CA SER A 175 -25.85 -10.56 -4.96
C SER A 175 -26.98 -9.66 -5.49
N ALA A 176 -27.19 -8.49 -4.87
CA ALA A 176 -28.18 -7.52 -5.29
C ALA A 176 -27.85 -6.93 -6.68
N ILE A 177 -26.61 -6.49 -6.88
CA ILE A 177 -26.14 -5.97 -8.17
C ILE A 177 -26.22 -7.05 -9.24
N ARG A 178 -25.80 -8.29 -8.93
CA ARG A 178 -25.93 -9.41 -9.87
C ARG A 178 -27.37 -9.65 -10.30
N SER A 179 -28.30 -9.76 -9.34
CA SER A 179 -29.72 -9.97 -9.63
C SER A 179 -30.29 -8.85 -10.51
N VAL A 180 -29.93 -7.60 -10.21
CA VAL A 180 -30.35 -6.45 -11.02
C VAL A 180 -29.81 -6.53 -12.44
N MET A 181 -28.54 -6.86 -12.64
CA MET A 181 -27.97 -7.01 -13.98
C MET A 181 -28.58 -8.17 -14.77
N GLU A 182 -28.81 -9.31 -14.14
CA GLU A 182 -29.50 -10.47 -14.74
C GLU A 182 -30.92 -10.10 -15.19
N GLU A 183 -31.63 -9.37 -14.33
CA GLU A 183 -32.97 -8.86 -14.59
C GLU A 183 -32.99 -7.83 -15.74
N MET A 184 -31.91 -7.05 -15.88
CA MET A 184 -31.72 -6.13 -17.00
C MET A 184 -31.37 -6.85 -18.33
N GLY A 185 -31.17 -8.16 -18.29
CA GLY A 185 -30.88 -9.01 -19.45
C GLY A 185 -29.39 -9.28 -19.67
N GLU A 186 -28.51 -8.87 -18.75
CA GLU A 186 -27.10 -9.25 -18.81
C GLU A 186 -26.93 -10.69 -18.32
N THR A 187 -26.07 -11.45 -19.00
CA THR A 187 -25.86 -12.88 -18.71
C THR A 187 -24.39 -13.26 -18.63
N VAL A 188 -23.50 -12.32 -18.97
CA VAL A 188 -22.06 -12.53 -19.03
C VAL A 188 -21.37 -11.66 -17.99
N PHE A 189 -20.80 -12.32 -16.99
CA PHE A 189 -20.16 -11.69 -15.84
C PHE A 189 -18.68 -12.04 -15.79
N GLY A 190 -17.84 -11.04 -15.52
CA GLY A 190 -16.41 -11.19 -15.25
C GLY A 190 -16.18 -11.35 -13.74
N LYS A 191 -15.20 -10.61 -13.19
CA LYS A 191 -14.94 -10.61 -11.74
C LYS A 191 -16.11 -10.01 -10.97
N MET A 192 -16.71 -10.80 -10.09
CA MET A 192 -17.72 -10.40 -9.12
C MET A 192 -17.16 -10.59 -7.72
N HIS A 193 -16.73 -9.52 -7.06
CA HIS A 193 -16.24 -9.54 -5.69
C HIS A 193 -17.36 -9.92 -4.74
N GLU A 194 -17.08 -10.84 -3.81
CA GLU A 194 -18.04 -11.25 -2.79
C GLU A 194 -18.01 -10.26 -1.63
N SER A 195 -19.16 -9.67 -1.29
CA SER A 195 -19.22 -8.70 -0.17
C SER A 195 -19.10 -9.42 1.18
N SER A 196 -18.72 -8.71 2.24
CA SER A 196 -18.74 -9.24 3.59
C SER A 196 -20.17 -9.46 4.11
N GLU A 197 -20.33 -10.22 5.20
CA GLU A 197 -21.63 -10.44 5.85
C GLU A 197 -22.30 -9.17 6.38
N GLN A 198 -21.53 -8.07 6.51
CA GLN A 198 -22.02 -6.78 6.98
C GLN A 198 -22.36 -5.82 5.82
N GLU A 199 -21.90 -6.11 4.61
CA GLU A 199 -22.12 -5.28 3.41
C GLU A 199 -23.41 -5.69 2.69
N VAL A 200 -24.54 -5.38 3.35
CA VAL A 200 -25.88 -5.75 2.92
C VAL A 200 -26.73 -4.53 2.57
N VAL A 201 -27.82 -4.75 1.83
CA VAL A 201 -28.85 -3.73 1.59
C VAL A 201 -29.52 -3.38 2.93
N GLN A 202 -29.45 -2.10 3.32
CA GLN A 202 -29.77 -1.69 4.69
C GLN A 202 -31.27 -1.49 4.98
N TYR A 203 -32.08 -1.37 3.94
CA TYR A 203 -33.52 -1.19 4.01
C TYR A 203 -34.21 -1.97 2.90
N ASP A 204 -35.53 -2.09 2.94
CA ASP A 204 -36.26 -2.63 1.80
C ASP A 204 -36.13 -1.65 0.62
N TYR A 205 -35.22 -1.93 -0.29
CA TYR A 205 -34.91 -1.10 -1.43
C TYR A 205 -36.00 -1.27 -2.48
N ILE A 206 -36.75 -0.19 -2.73
CA ILE A 206 -37.92 -0.19 -3.60
C ILE A 206 -37.81 0.96 -4.60
N LYS A 207 -37.93 0.65 -5.89
CA LYS A 207 -38.01 1.64 -6.96
C LYS A 207 -39.28 1.44 -7.76
N GLU A 208 -39.94 2.55 -8.07
CA GLU A 208 -41.20 2.55 -8.81
C GLU A 208 -40.99 2.27 -10.31
N ILE A 209 -42.07 1.94 -10.99
CA ILE A 209 -42.08 1.68 -12.44
C ILE A 209 -41.55 2.93 -13.17
N GLY A 210 -40.71 2.72 -14.20
CA GLY A 210 -40.14 3.82 -14.99
C GLY A 210 -38.84 4.40 -14.42
N THR A 211 -38.30 3.84 -13.33
CA THR A 211 -36.99 4.25 -12.79
C THR A 211 -35.89 3.90 -13.78
N ASN A 212 -34.89 4.78 -13.96
CA ASN A 212 -33.74 4.52 -14.81
C ASN A 212 -32.90 3.37 -14.22
N LYS A 213 -32.50 2.43 -15.08
CA LYS A 213 -31.74 1.25 -14.69
C LYS A 213 -30.34 1.59 -14.15
N LEU A 214 -29.67 2.61 -14.69
CA LEU A 214 -28.38 3.07 -14.17
C LEU A 214 -28.48 3.72 -12.79
N ASP A 215 -29.59 4.38 -12.47
CA ASP A 215 -29.82 4.92 -11.12
C ASP A 215 -29.83 3.79 -10.08
N ILE A 216 -30.42 2.65 -10.42
CA ILE A 216 -30.48 1.48 -9.53
C ILE A 216 -29.08 0.91 -9.27
N ILE A 217 -28.29 0.76 -10.33
CA ILE A 217 -26.91 0.25 -10.22
C ILE A 217 -26.05 1.23 -9.41
N THR A 218 -26.22 2.54 -9.67
CA THR A 218 -25.52 3.62 -8.97
C THR A 218 -25.87 3.61 -7.48
N ASP A 219 -27.16 3.60 -7.14
CA ASP A 219 -27.62 3.57 -5.74
C ASP A 219 -27.08 2.35 -4.97
N LEU A 220 -27.11 1.16 -5.59
CA LEU A 220 -26.63 -0.07 -4.94
C LEU A 220 -25.12 -0.08 -4.78
N ARG A 221 -24.37 0.39 -5.78
CA ARG A 221 -22.91 0.54 -5.70
C ARG A 221 -22.55 1.56 -4.62
N ASP A 222 -23.16 2.74 -4.66
CA ASP A 222 -22.83 3.87 -3.78
C ASP A 222 -23.32 3.66 -2.33
N MET A 223 -24.11 2.61 -2.08
CA MET A 223 -24.43 2.17 -0.73
C MET A 223 -23.15 1.81 0.07
N TYR A 224 -22.07 1.43 -0.63
CA TYR A 224 -20.71 1.26 -0.12
C TYR A 224 -19.71 1.81 -1.15
N MET A 225 -19.25 3.03 -0.92
CA MET A 225 -18.46 3.85 -1.85
C MET A 225 -17.09 3.26 -2.26
N ASP A 226 -16.61 2.24 -1.55
CA ASP A 226 -15.37 1.51 -1.87
C ASP A 226 -15.56 0.41 -2.94
N TYR A 227 -16.72 0.38 -3.61
CA TYR A 227 -17.00 -0.50 -4.74
C TYR A 227 -17.09 0.22 -6.09
N THR A 228 -16.80 -0.52 -7.15
CA THR A 228 -16.88 -0.03 -8.53
C THR A 228 -17.39 -1.11 -9.47
N CYS A 229 -18.12 -0.70 -10.50
CA CYS A 229 -18.70 -1.59 -11.50
C CYS A 229 -18.51 -1.08 -12.92
N GLY A 230 -18.67 -1.95 -13.90
CA GLY A 230 -18.58 -1.62 -15.33
C GLY A 230 -18.18 -2.83 -16.18
N PHE A 231 -18.08 -2.64 -17.48
CA PHE A 231 -17.70 -3.72 -18.40
C PHE A 231 -16.18 -3.80 -18.60
N ASN A 232 -15.65 -5.02 -18.63
CA ASN A 232 -14.25 -5.27 -18.96
C ASN A 232 -14.00 -5.28 -20.48
N VAL A 233 -12.74 -5.48 -20.88
CA VAL A 233 -12.31 -5.49 -22.28
C VAL A 233 -13.03 -6.55 -23.15
N ARG A 234 -13.50 -7.64 -22.54
CA ARG A 234 -14.25 -8.70 -23.22
C ARG A 234 -15.74 -8.38 -23.36
N GLY A 235 -16.22 -7.34 -22.67
CA GLY A 235 -17.63 -6.99 -22.59
C GLY A 235 -18.39 -7.82 -21.55
N GLU A 236 -17.72 -8.23 -20.47
CA GLU A 236 -18.31 -8.93 -19.32
C GLU A 236 -18.51 -7.92 -18.20
N PHE A 237 -19.64 -7.97 -17.50
CA PHE A 237 -19.91 -7.04 -16.39
C PHE A 237 -19.10 -7.45 -15.15
N GLU A 238 -18.45 -6.49 -14.52
CA GLU A 238 -17.63 -6.69 -13.31
C GLU A 238 -18.09 -5.80 -12.16
N PHE A 239 -17.94 -6.32 -10.96
CA PHE A 239 -18.13 -5.64 -9.70
C PHE A 239 -16.93 -5.92 -8.80
N THR A 240 -16.17 -4.89 -8.46
CA THR A 240 -14.91 -5.02 -7.74
C THR A 240 -14.81 -4.01 -6.61
N LYS A 241 -14.10 -4.38 -5.55
CA LYS A 241 -13.74 -3.46 -4.47
C LYS A 241 -12.46 -2.69 -4.84
N ILE A 242 -12.31 -1.47 -4.36
CA ILE A 242 -11.07 -0.70 -4.49
C ILE A 242 -10.15 -1.10 -3.32
N ASP A 243 -9.18 -1.96 -3.60
CA ASP A 243 -8.25 -2.51 -2.60
C ASP A 243 -7.15 -1.47 -2.30
N VAL A 244 -7.35 -0.62 -1.28
CA VAL A 244 -6.37 0.42 -0.91
C VAL A 244 -6.26 0.56 0.60
N GLN A 245 -5.53 -0.36 1.23
CA GLN A 245 -5.28 -0.28 2.68
C GLN A 245 -3.82 -0.56 3.05
N LYS A 246 -3.07 -1.41 2.31
CA LYS A 246 -1.64 -1.67 2.62
C LYS A 246 -0.79 -2.00 1.38
N GLU A 247 0.51 -1.70 1.44
CA GLU A 247 1.45 -1.91 0.32
C GLU A 247 1.58 -3.38 -0.13
N ASP A 248 1.51 -4.31 0.82
CA ASP A 248 1.63 -5.75 0.63
C ASP A 248 0.36 -6.40 0.05
N GLU A 249 -0.80 -5.74 0.19
CA GLU A 249 -2.08 -6.16 -0.40
C GLU A 249 -2.22 -5.73 -1.87
N VAL A 250 -1.33 -4.87 -2.36
CA VAL A 250 -1.45 -4.26 -3.69
C VAL A 250 -0.90 -5.15 -4.79
N THR A 251 -1.66 -5.28 -5.88
CA THR A 251 -1.19 -5.98 -7.08
C THR A 251 0.13 -5.38 -7.61
N PRO A 252 1.09 -6.22 -8.05
CA PRO A 252 2.33 -5.72 -8.61
C PRO A 252 2.11 -4.81 -9.82
N ALA A 253 2.98 -3.83 -10.00
CA ALA A 253 2.91 -2.95 -11.16
C ALA A 253 3.01 -3.76 -12.48
N LYS A 254 2.08 -3.48 -13.39
CA LYS A 254 1.98 -4.13 -14.70
C LYS A 254 3.03 -3.62 -15.68
N TRP A 255 3.40 -2.35 -15.56
CA TRP A 255 4.41 -1.71 -16.39
C TRP A 255 5.30 -0.78 -15.58
N ASP A 256 6.56 -0.70 -15.98
CA ASP A 256 7.57 0.17 -15.38
C ASP A 256 8.02 1.17 -16.45
N PHE A 257 7.89 2.46 -16.16
CA PHE A 257 8.43 3.56 -16.96
C PHE A 257 9.72 4.07 -16.30
N ASP A 258 10.84 3.96 -17.00
CA ASP A 258 12.14 4.44 -16.55
C ASP A 258 12.88 5.18 -17.68
N PRO A 259 12.60 6.48 -17.87
CA PRO A 259 13.27 7.28 -18.90
C PRO A 259 14.74 7.57 -18.56
N THR A 260 15.21 7.13 -17.39
CA THR A 260 16.57 7.37 -16.89
C THR A 260 17.49 6.18 -17.11
N GLY A 261 16.91 5.03 -17.48
CA GLY A 261 17.61 3.78 -17.80
C GLY A 261 18.56 3.92 -18.99
N ALA A 262 19.71 3.24 -18.90
CA ALA A 262 20.72 3.24 -19.97
C ALA A 262 20.36 2.34 -21.16
N ASP A 263 19.43 1.39 -20.97
CA ASP A 263 19.01 0.39 -21.94
C ASP A 263 18.09 0.93 -23.05
N ARG A 264 17.57 2.17 -22.88
CA ARG A 264 16.67 2.86 -23.82
C ARG A 264 15.45 2.02 -24.22
N SER A 265 15.00 1.13 -23.33
CA SER A 265 13.85 0.26 -23.57
C SER A 265 12.51 0.91 -23.21
N ASP A 266 12.57 2.08 -22.58
CA ASP A 266 11.42 2.88 -22.16
C ASP A 266 10.63 3.45 -23.34
N LEU A 267 9.31 3.44 -23.22
CA LEU A 267 8.38 3.86 -24.28
C LEU A 267 7.80 5.26 -24.03
N MET A 268 8.13 5.91 -22.90
CA MET A 268 7.61 7.22 -22.55
C MET A 268 8.21 8.29 -23.46
N VAL A 269 7.34 9.13 -24.01
CA VAL A 269 7.66 10.25 -24.90
C VAL A 269 7.64 11.57 -24.13
N SER A 270 6.68 11.74 -23.22
CA SER A 270 6.57 12.94 -22.39
C SER A 270 6.00 12.59 -21.01
N PHE A 271 6.29 13.47 -20.04
CA PHE A 271 5.93 13.35 -18.64
C PHE A 271 5.58 14.74 -18.09
N SER A 272 4.47 14.84 -17.38
CA SER A 272 4.09 16.03 -16.61
C SER A 272 3.35 15.65 -15.33
N GLU A 273 3.63 16.37 -14.26
CA GLU A 273 2.94 16.24 -12.97
C GLU A 273 2.17 17.52 -12.64
N ASP A 274 0.98 17.37 -12.06
CA ASP A 274 0.19 18.46 -11.49
C ASP A 274 -0.06 18.21 -10.00
N TYR A 275 -0.02 19.30 -9.23
CA TYR A 275 -0.15 19.29 -7.78
C TYR A 275 -1.31 20.18 -7.33
N ASN A 276 -2.40 19.60 -6.87
CA ASN A 276 -3.61 20.33 -6.47
C ASN A 276 -3.80 20.38 -4.95
N PHE A 277 -3.23 21.38 -4.27
CA PHE A 277 -3.33 21.49 -2.81
C PHE A 277 -4.61 22.17 -2.27
N LYS A 278 -5.50 22.67 -3.14
CA LYS A 278 -6.70 23.40 -2.69
C LYS A 278 -7.74 22.48 -2.03
N GLY A 279 -7.84 21.24 -2.50
CA GLY A 279 -8.78 20.23 -2.00
C GLY A 279 -8.22 19.31 -0.94
N LEU A 280 -7.04 19.62 -0.40
CA LEU A 280 -6.33 18.74 0.52
C LEU A 280 -6.96 18.73 1.92
N TYR A 281 -7.66 17.65 2.21
CA TYR A 281 -8.10 17.26 3.54
C TYR A 281 -7.36 15.99 3.94
N ASN A 282 -7.01 15.85 5.21
CA ASN A 282 -6.39 14.64 5.74
C ASN A 282 -7.20 14.07 6.89
N HIS A 283 -8.40 14.61 7.12
CA HIS A 283 -9.32 14.17 8.14
C HIS A 283 -10.74 14.26 7.59
N ILE A 284 -11.46 13.15 7.53
CA ILE A 284 -12.81 13.07 6.99
C ILE A 284 -13.77 12.63 8.09
N VAL A 285 -14.86 13.37 8.20
CA VAL A 285 -15.92 13.11 9.16
C VAL A 285 -17.23 12.95 8.38
N VAL A 286 -17.92 11.82 8.53
CA VAL A 286 -19.18 11.52 7.86
C VAL A 286 -20.28 11.34 8.89
N PHE A 287 -21.39 12.06 8.71
CA PHE A 287 -22.62 11.87 9.47
C PHE A 287 -23.71 11.32 8.55
N GLY A 288 -24.34 10.23 8.98
CA GLY A 288 -25.51 9.67 8.30
C GLY A 288 -26.84 10.27 8.76
N GLY A 289 -27.94 9.66 8.34
CA GLY A 289 -29.30 10.09 8.68
C GLY A 289 -29.71 9.75 10.11
N THR A 290 -30.26 10.73 10.85
CA THR A 290 -30.78 10.47 12.19
C THR A 290 -32.05 9.61 12.14
N SER A 291 -32.00 8.45 12.78
CA SER A 291 -33.16 7.55 12.91
C SER A 291 -34.28 8.18 13.75
N SER A 292 -35.48 8.28 13.17
CA SER A 292 -36.66 8.78 13.88
C SER A 292 -37.11 7.88 15.03
N LYS A 293 -36.74 6.59 15.01
CA LYS A 293 -37.10 5.59 16.03
C LYS A 293 -36.12 5.56 17.20
N THR A 294 -34.83 5.49 16.90
CA THR A 294 -33.78 5.30 17.93
C THR A 294 -33.12 6.61 18.35
N ARG A 295 -33.33 7.71 17.59
CA ARG A 295 -32.61 8.98 17.71
C ARG A 295 -31.09 8.87 17.48
N TYR A 296 -30.61 7.70 17.08
CA TYR A 296 -29.23 7.46 16.71
C TYR A 296 -28.90 8.16 15.39
N THR A 297 -27.73 8.77 15.31
CA THR A 297 -27.17 9.32 14.06
C THR A 297 -25.89 8.54 13.80
N PRO A 298 -25.83 7.72 12.74
CA PRO A 298 -24.62 6.98 12.44
C PRO A 298 -23.52 7.94 12.01
N TYR A 299 -22.28 7.54 12.29
CA TYR A 299 -21.12 8.41 12.21
C TYR A 299 -19.86 7.62 11.90
N ALA A 300 -18.94 8.23 11.15
CA ALA A 300 -17.58 7.74 11.01
C ALA A 300 -16.58 8.88 10.88
N GLU A 301 -15.36 8.60 11.29
CA GLU A 301 -14.22 9.51 11.23
C GLU A 301 -13.02 8.72 10.75
N VAL A 302 -12.30 9.26 9.76
CA VAL A 302 -11.11 8.62 9.21
C VAL A 302 -10.05 9.68 8.93
N GLY A 303 -8.84 9.46 9.47
CA GLY A 303 -7.68 10.31 9.25
C GLY A 303 -6.64 9.67 8.34
N LEU A 304 -5.99 10.48 7.50
CA LEU A 304 -4.81 10.09 6.73
C LEU A 304 -3.60 10.28 7.62
N THR A 305 -2.98 9.16 7.97
CA THR A 305 -1.98 9.09 9.03
C THR A 305 -0.68 8.42 8.58
N ASP A 306 -0.65 7.94 7.33
CA ASP A 306 0.47 7.22 6.77
C ASP A 306 1.68 8.17 6.58
N PRO A 307 2.85 7.86 7.19
CA PRO A 307 4.04 8.70 7.12
C PRO A 307 4.65 8.79 5.72
N SER A 308 4.41 7.80 4.85
CA SER A 308 4.86 7.83 3.45
C SER A 308 4.16 8.94 2.66
N VAL A 309 3.02 9.41 3.14
CA VAL A 309 2.19 10.42 2.49
C VAL A 309 2.53 11.81 3.06
N PRO A 310 3.08 12.74 2.28
CA PRO A 310 3.64 13.99 2.80
C PRO A 310 2.62 14.98 3.39
N TYR A 311 1.32 14.70 3.24
CA TYR A 311 0.21 15.54 3.71
C TYR A 311 -0.71 14.86 4.74
N ASN A 312 -0.23 13.79 5.37
CA ASN A 312 -0.92 13.19 6.52
C ASN A 312 -1.14 14.22 7.67
N ILE A 313 -2.05 13.89 8.60
CA ILE A 313 -2.42 14.75 9.75
C ILE A 313 -1.20 15.18 10.55
N ASP A 314 -0.22 14.29 10.72
CA ASP A 314 0.97 14.55 11.53
C ASP A 314 1.94 15.52 10.83
N ALA A 315 2.03 15.46 9.50
CA ALA A 315 2.92 16.28 8.69
C ALA A 315 2.45 17.73 8.55
N ILE A 316 1.14 17.97 8.34
CA ILE A 316 0.60 19.31 8.03
C ILE A 316 -0.48 19.79 8.99
N GLY A 317 -0.77 19.04 10.05
CA GLY A 317 -1.87 19.29 10.96
C GLY A 317 -3.22 18.85 10.38
N MET A 318 -4.23 18.81 11.25
CA MET A 318 -5.57 18.33 10.90
C MET A 318 -6.32 19.31 10.00
N ARG A 319 -6.70 18.85 8.80
CA ARG A 319 -7.56 19.56 7.84
C ARG A 319 -8.82 18.73 7.60
N THR A 320 -9.90 19.14 8.27
CA THR A 320 -11.16 18.37 8.33
C THR A 320 -12.13 18.71 7.21
N LYS A 321 -12.68 17.69 6.56
CA LYS A 321 -13.88 17.76 5.73
C LYS A 321 -15.03 17.05 6.44
N VAL A 322 -16.11 17.78 6.67
CA VAL A 322 -17.36 17.21 7.21
C VAL A 322 -18.30 16.93 6.06
N VAL A 323 -18.83 15.71 6.00
CA VAL A 323 -19.78 15.22 5.01
C VAL A 323 -21.06 14.82 5.72
N GLN A 324 -22.19 15.24 5.17
CA GLN A 324 -23.52 14.87 5.66
C GLN A 324 -24.25 14.14 4.53
N ASN A 325 -24.57 12.88 4.77
CA ASN A 325 -25.30 12.04 3.83
C ASN A 325 -26.47 11.35 4.56
N ASN A 326 -27.67 11.92 4.43
CA ASN A 326 -28.84 11.43 5.16
C ASN A 326 -29.34 10.05 4.69
N ASP A 327 -28.81 9.53 3.58
CA ASP A 327 -29.17 8.22 3.05
C ASP A 327 -28.41 7.08 3.75
N LEU A 328 -27.33 7.39 4.48
CA LEU A 328 -26.60 6.40 5.28
C LEU A 328 -27.34 6.11 6.58
N SER A 329 -27.48 4.83 6.89
CA SER A 329 -28.34 4.33 7.98
C SER A 329 -27.61 3.56 9.07
N ASP A 330 -26.33 3.22 8.85
CA ASP A 330 -25.44 2.63 9.85
C ASP A 330 -24.01 3.19 9.76
N ASP A 331 -23.18 2.84 10.74
CA ASP A 331 -21.80 3.35 10.83
C ASP A 331 -20.88 2.74 9.77
N ILE A 332 -21.17 1.53 9.27
CA ILE A 332 -20.34 0.86 8.27
C ILE A 332 -20.42 1.60 6.94
N GLN A 333 -21.62 2.05 6.57
CA GLN A 333 -21.83 2.92 5.42
C GLN A 333 -21.07 4.25 5.59
N CYS A 334 -21.12 4.85 6.78
CA CYS A 334 -20.37 6.07 7.08
C CYS A 334 -18.85 5.83 6.96
N VAL A 335 -18.35 4.68 7.42
CA VAL A 335 -16.94 4.29 7.31
C VAL A 335 -16.54 4.11 5.84
N SER A 336 -17.36 3.45 5.03
CA SER A 336 -17.09 3.27 3.59
C SER A 336 -16.99 4.62 2.86
N GLU A 337 -17.93 5.53 3.10
CA GLU A 337 -17.89 6.89 2.51
C GLU A 337 -16.72 7.72 3.04
N ALA A 338 -16.40 7.63 4.33
CA ALA A 338 -15.27 8.34 4.92
C ALA A 338 -13.94 7.86 4.33
N LYS A 339 -13.77 6.54 4.18
CA LYS A 339 -12.60 5.93 3.52
C LYS A 339 -12.50 6.35 2.06
N TYR A 340 -13.60 6.37 1.31
CA TYR A 340 -13.60 6.80 -0.09
C TYR A 340 -13.18 8.27 -0.24
N HIS A 341 -13.73 9.17 0.56
CA HIS A 341 -13.33 10.57 0.53
C HIS A 341 -11.88 10.77 0.98
N LEU A 342 -11.41 9.99 1.96
CA LEU A 342 -10.03 10.02 2.40
C LEU A 342 -9.11 9.51 1.28
N TRP A 343 -9.49 8.45 0.57
CA TRP A 343 -8.79 7.94 -0.59
C TRP A 343 -8.66 9.02 -1.67
N GLN A 344 -9.76 9.68 -2.06
CA GLN A 344 -9.76 10.75 -3.07
C GLN A 344 -8.80 11.88 -2.72
N THR A 345 -8.89 12.40 -1.49
CA THR A 345 -8.01 13.48 -1.05
C THR A 345 -6.57 13.01 -0.82
N ALA A 346 -6.36 11.72 -0.56
CA ALA A 346 -5.03 11.16 -0.38
C ALA A 346 -4.33 10.82 -1.69
N HIS A 347 -5.05 10.69 -2.80
CA HIS A 347 -4.50 10.17 -4.06
C HIS A 347 -4.52 11.18 -5.19
N LEU A 348 -5.60 11.97 -5.30
CA LEU A 348 -5.83 12.86 -6.44
C LEU A 348 -5.12 14.23 -6.31
N GLN A 349 -4.22 14.39 -5.34
CA GLN A 349 -3.46 15.64 -5.15
C GLN A 349 -2.25 15.69 -6.07
N GLU A 350 -1.71 14.54 -6.45
CA GLU A 350 -0.56 14.36 -7.33
C GLU A 350 -1.02 13.55 -8.53
N THR A 351 -1.33 14.22 -9.64
CA THR A 351 -1.66 13.56 -10.90
C THR A 351 -0.48 13.61 -11.85
N CYS A 352 -0.33 12.56 -12.66
CA CYS A 352 0.72 12.46 -13.66
C CYS A 352 0.10 12.10 -15.01
N ASP A 353 0.43 12.90 -16.02
CA ASP A 353 0.11 12.68 -17.42
C ASP A 353 1.37 12.25 -18.16
N ILE A 354 1.27 11.10 -18.84
CA ILE A 354 2.34 10.59 -19.71
C ILE A 354 1.83 10.40 -21.13
N THR A 355 2.67 10.73 -22.10
CA THR A 355 2.49 10.26 -23.48
C THR A 355 3.48 9.14 -23.74
N THR A 356 3.03 8.05 -24.34
CA THR A 356 3.85 6.86 -24.63
C THR A 356 3.55 6.32 -26.02
N VAL A 357 4.50 5.59 -26.59
CA VAL A 357 4.19 4.65 -27.68
C VAL A 357 3.18 3.63 -27.13
N PRO A 358 2.07 3.31 -27.83
CA PRO A 358 0.95 2.57 -27.23
C PRO A 358 1.30 1.24 -26.55
N ILE A 359 0.70 0.96 -25.40
CA ILE A 359 0.93 -0.27 -24.62
C ILE A 359 -0.42 -0.96 -24.42
N TYR A 360 -0.78 -1.86 -25.33
CA TYR A 360 -2.14 -2.42 -25.42
C TYR A 360 -2.51 -3.45 -24.35
N VAL A 361 -1.64 -3.63 -23.35
CA VAL A 361 -1.90 -4.49 -22.17
C VAL A 361 -2.29 -3.71 -20.93
N LEU A 362 -2.25 -2.38 -20.99
CA LEU A 362 -2.68 -1.50 -19.92
C LEU A 362 -4.18 -1.21 -20.03
N ASP A 363 -4.84 -1.17 -18.89
CA ASP A 363 -6.25 -0.84 -18.74
C ASP A 363 -6.47 0.18 -17.61
N GLY A 364 -7.70 0.68 -17.47
CA GLY A 364 -8.08 1.52 -16.34
C GLY A 364 -7.92 0.78 -15.00
N LYS A 365 -7.50 1.50 -13.96
CA LYS A 365 -7.17 1.01 -12.59
C LYS A 365 -5.91 0.16 -12.47
N ASP A 366 -5.18 -0.01 -13.56
CA ASP A 366 -3.90 -0.69 -13.52
C ASP A 366 -2.86 0.12 -12.75
N ILE A 367 -1.98 -0.60 -12.06
CA ILE A 367 -0.87 -0.01 -11.33
C ILE A 367 0.37 -0.02 -12.21
N ILE A 368 0.99 1.14 -12.34
CA ILE A 368 2.26 1.32 -13.05
C ILE A 368 3.28 1.98 -12.12
N THR A 369 4.56 1.83 -12.45
CA THR A 369 5.60 2.64 -11.81
C THR A 369 6.15 3.65 -12.81
N ILE A 370 6.47 4.83 -12.32
CA ILE A 370 7.11 5.88 -13.10
C ILE A 370 8.30 6.40 -12.31
N VAL A 371 9.48 6.37 -12.93
CA VAL A 371 10.67 7.06 -12.41
C VAL A 371 10.62 8.51 -12.85
N ASN A 372 10.55 9.43 -11.89
CA ASN A 372 10.53 10.85 -12.17
C ASN A 372 11.83 11.26 -12.90
N PRO A 373 11.75 11.88 -14.10
CA PRO A 373 12.93 12.22 -14.89
C PRO A 373 13.89 13.19 -14.18
N VAL A 374 13.39 13.98 -13.23
CA VAL A 374 14.14 15.01 -12.50
C VAL A 374 14.63 14.47 -11.15
N THR A 375 13.73 14.00 -10.28
CA THR A 375 14.09 13.58 -8.91
C THR A 375 14.75 12.19 -8.88
N LYS A 376 14.57 11.39 -9.94
CA LYS A 376 15.00 9.98 -10.02
C LYS A 376 14.30 9.06 -9.04
N GLU A 377 13.27 9.55 -8.35
CA GLU A 377 12.46 8.75 -7.46
C GLU A 377 11.47 7.89 -8.25
N LYS A 378 11.37 6.62 -7.88
CA LYS A 378 10.41 5.68 -8.45
C LYS A 378 9.14 5.69 -7.62
N ASN A 379 8.02 6.06 -8.22
CA ASN A 379 6.71 6.13 -7.58
C ASN A 379 5.70 5.20 -8.26
N ARG A 380 4.67 4.79 -7.53
CA ARG A 380 3.54 4.00 -8.07
C ARG A 380 2.36 4.92 -8.38
N TYR A 381 1.67 4.63 -9.48
CA TYR A 381 0.52 5.39 -9.95
C TYR A 381 -0.60 4.42 -10.36
N ILE A 382 -1.85 4.81 -10.13
CA ILE A 382 -3.04 4.13 -10.66
C ILE A 382 -3.50 4.86 -11.91
N ILE A 383 -3.81 4.10 -12.96
CA ILE A 383 -4.34 4.64 -14.21
C ILE A 383 -5.80 5.04 -14.06
N ASP A 384 -6.11 6.32 -14.29
CA ASP A 384 -7.47 6.84 -14.33
C ASP A 384 -8.03 6.77 -15.74
N LYS A 385 -7.26 7.29 -16.71
CA LYS A 385 -7.71 7.39 -18.11
C LYS A 385 -6.61 7.02 -19.08
N ILE A 386 -7.02 6.38 -20.17
CA ILE A 386 -6.17 6.08 -21.32
C ILE A 386 -6.85 6.63 -22.57
N GLY A 387 -6.08 7.31 -23.41
CA GLY A 387 -6.44 7.62 -24.79
C GLY A 387 -5.49 6.88 -25.73
N ILE A 388 -6.02 6.23 -26.76
CA ILE A 388 -5.24 5.55 -27.81
C ILE A 388 -5.67 6.12 -29.15
N ASP A 389 -4.72 6.67 -29.90
CA ASP A 389 -4.91 7.10 -31.29
C ASP A 389 -4.44 6.00 -32.26
N PHE A 390 -5.27 5.67 -33.25
CA PHE A 390 -4.97 4.68 -34.29
C PHE A 390 -4.38 5.30 -35.57
N GLY A 391 -4.11 6.61 -35.56
CA GLY A 391 -3.35 7.26 -36.62
C GLY A 391 -1.97 6.63 -36.82
N VAL A 392 -1.36 6.88 -37.99
CA VAL A 392 -0.03 6.35 -38.35
C VAL A 392 1.04 6.78 -37.34
N ASP A 393 0.94 8.02 -36.83
CA ASP A 393 1.79 8.57 -35.78
C ASP A 393 1.07 8.58 -34.41
N GLY A 394 0.07 7.70 -34.25
CA GLY A 394 -0.80 7.64 -33.09
C GLY A 394 -0.02 7.37 -31.80
N ILE A 395 -0.34 8.15 -30.77
CA ILE A 395 0.24 8.06 -29.44
C ILE A 395 -0.80 7.57 -28.43
N MET A 396 -0.32 7.04 -27.32
CA MET A 396 -1.16 6.75 -26.16
C MET A 396 -0.93 7.81 -25.10
N THR A 397 -2.01 8.39 -24.58
CA THR A 397 -2.00 9.30 -23.42
C THR A 397 -2.51 8.54 -22.21
N ILE A 398 -1.81 8.63 -21.08
CA ILE A 398 -2.22 8.01 -19.83
C ILE A 398 -2.27 9.08 -18.76
N ASN A 399 -3.45 9.27 -18.19
CA ASN A 399 -3.67 10.09 -17.01
C ASN A 399 -3.73 9.18 -15.79
N THR A 400 -2.99 9.56 -14.76
CA THR A 400 -2.83 8.77 -13.54
C THR A 400 -2.85 9.65 -12.31
N HIS A 401 -3.08 9.04 -11.16
CA HIS A 401 -2.82 9.64 -9.86
C HIS A 401 -1.86 8.78 -9.05
N LYS A 402 -1.09 9.43 -8.17
CA LYS A 402 -0.10 8.76 -7.35
C LYS A 402 -0.78 7.90 -6.28
N LEU A 403 -0.27 6.68 -6.13
CA LEU A 403 -0.78 5.73 -5.14
C LEU A 403 -0.17 6.04 -3.76
N HIS A 404 -1.04 6.18 -2.76
CA HIS A 404 -0.67 6.48 -1.38
C HIS A 404 -1.33 5.48 -0.44
N TYR A 405 -0.62 4.98 0.55
CA TYR A 405 -1.19 3.99 1.47
C TYR A 405 -1.96 4.70 2.59
N VAL A 406 -3.06 4.08 3.05
CA VAL A 406 -3.94 4.65 4.07
C VAL A 406 -4.09 3.65 5.21
N ARG A 407 -3.44 3.93 6.34
CA ARG A 407 -3.67 3.20 7.59
C ARG A 407 -4.93 3.72 8.28
N THR A 408 -5.81 2.83 8.73
CA THR A 408 -6.96 3.19 9.56
C THR A 408 -6.54 3.23 11.04
N SER A 409 -6.69 4.38 11.70
CA SER A 409 -6.52 4.51 13.15
C SER A 409 -7.79 4.10 13.88
N TYR A 410 -7.65 3.39 15.01
CA TYR A 410 -8.76 3.09 15.90
C TYR A 410 -8.76 4.07 17.07
N GLY A 411 -9.92 4.66 17.28
CA GLY A 411 -10.13 5.69 18.26
C GLY A 411 -10.60 5.25 19.64
N ASP A 412 -11.01 6.25 20.44
CA ASP A 412 -11.43 6.15 21.84
C ASP A 412 -12.74 5.40 22.10
N VAL A 413 -13.49 5.09 21.04
CA VAL A 413 -14.88 4.66 21.17
C VAL A 413 -15.04 3.13 21.33
N GLU A 414 -14.02 2.30 21.02
CA GLU A 414 -14.31 0.91 20.59
C GLU A 414 -13.42 -0.22 21.17
N SER A 415 -12.83 -0.12 22.38
CA SER A 415 -12.36 -1.35 23.07
C SER A 415 -12.03 -1.25 24.58
N PRO A 416 -12.43 -2.23 25.42
CA PRO A 416 -11.96 -2.36 26.81
C PRO A 416 -10.44 -2.42 27.02
N PHE A 417 -9.65 -2.89 26.03
CA PHE A 417 -8.18 -2.99 26.17
C PHE A 417 -7.46 -1.67 25.82
N VAL A 418 -7.97 -0.86 24.89
CA VAL A 418 -7.43 0.49 24.61
C VAL A 418 -7.44 1.33 25.89
N LYS A 419 -8.55 1.28 26.64
CA LYS A 419 -8.67 1.94 27.94
C LYS A 419 -7.64 1.43 28.96
N THR A 420 -7.35 0.14 28.98
CA THR A 420 -6.29 -0.44 29.85
C THR A 420 -4.93 0.14 29.48
N ILE A 421 -4.62 0.22 28.18
CA ILE A 421 -3.33 0.75 27.72
C ILE A 421 -3.17 2.23 28.06
N LYS A 422 -4.22 3.04 27.81
CA LYS A 422 -4.24 4.44 28.23
C LYS A 422 -4.03 4.60 29.74
N ASN A 423 -4.69 3.77 30.54
CA ASN A 423 -4.48 3.78 31.98
C ASN A 423 -3.04 3.44 32.37
N GLY A 424 -2.41 2.46 31.70
CA GLY A 424 -1.01 2.11 31.93
C GLY A 424 -0.06 3.28 31.64
N ILE A 425 -0.26 3.96 30.51
CA ILE A 425 0.49 5.16 30.12
C ILE A 425 0.24 6.31 31.12
N ASP A 426 -1.02 6.66 31.39
CA ASP A 426 -1.41 7.85 32.15
C ASP A 426 -1.31 7.70 33.68
N LYS A 427 -1.22 6.47 34.20
CA LYS A 427 -1.33 6.17 35.64
C LYS A 427 -0.21 5.30 36.17
N LEU A 428 0.32 4.36 35.37
CA LEU A 428 1.37 3.43 35.78
C LEU A 428 2.76 3.85 35.26
N GLY A 429 2.82 4.89 34.44
CA GLY A 429 4.05 5.51 34.00
C GLY A 429 4.85 4.69 33.00
N TRP A 430 4.19 3.82 32.21
CA TRP A 430 4.84 2.93 31.24
C TRP A 430 5.83 3.64 30.30
N LEU A 431 5.54 4.89 29.88
CA LEU A 431 6.48 5.68 29.09
C LEU A 431 7.62 6.27 29.96
N SER A 432 7.25 6.86 31.11
CA SER A 432 8.19 7.56 32.00
C SER A 432 9.29 6.65 32.55
N LEU A 433 8.99 5.36 32.78
CA LEU A 433 9.92 4.38 33.33
C LEU A 433 11.06 4.07 32.33
N GLY A 434 10.72 3.86 31.06
CA GLY A 434 11.69 3.70 29.98
C GLY A 434 12.54 4.95 29.79
N GLU A 435 11.92 6.13 29.77
CA GLU A 435 12.64 7.41 29.68
C GLU A 435 13.61 7.64 30.84
N GLN A 436 13.22 7.26 32.06
CA GLN A 436 14.07 7.36 33.24
C GLN A 436 15.28 6.42 33.11
N ARG A 437 15.07 5.18 32.64
CA ARG A 437 16.17 4.24 32.35
C ARG A 437 17.14 4.79 31.32
N ILE A 438 16.64 5.37 30.23
CA ILE A 438 17.46 6.01 29.18
C ILE A 438 18.30 7.13 29.78
N LYS A 439 17.69 8.00 30.59
CA LYS A 439 18.39 9.09 31.26
C LYS A 439 19.48 8.60 32.19
N ASP A 440 19.19 7.60 33.02
CA ASP A 440 20.13 7.12 34.04
C ASP A 440 21.29 6.32 33.46
N CYS A 441 21.06 5.58 32.37
CA CYS A 441 22.05 4.72 31.75
C CYS A 441 22.80 5.38 30.58
N TYR A 442 22.12 6.16 29.74
CA TYR A 442 22.67 6.76 28.52
C TYR A 442 22.91 8.27 28.63
N GLY A 443 22.37 8.95 29.65
CA GLY A 443 22.62 10.38 29.89
C GLY A 443 21.80 11.32 28.99
N ILE A 444 20.98 10.78 28.09
CA ILE A 444 20.14 11.56 27.17
C ILE A 444 18.67 11.54 27.63
N SER A 445 17.90 12.57 27.24
CA SER A 445 16.49 12.68 27.60
C SER A 445 15.77 13.57 26.59
N GLY A 446 14.46 13.38 26.44
CA GLY A 446 13.63 14.29 25.67
C GLY A 446 13.63 15.71 26.26
N SER A 447 13.37 16.69 25.40
CA SER A 447 13.45 18.12 25.67
C SER A 447 12.29 18.68 26.50
N GLY A 448 11.21 17.90 26.68
CA GLY A 448 9.95 18.32 27.30
C GLY A 448 9.07 19.18 26.37
N LYS A 449 9.50 19.40 25.11
CA LYS A 449 8.84 20.31 24.17
C LYS A 449 8.12 19.59 23.03
N ASN A 450 8.47 18.32 22.78
CA ASN A 450 7.92 17.52 21.70
C ASN A 450 6.67 16.77 22.18
N ILE A 451 5.89 16.31 21.21
CA ILE A 451 4.64 15.57 21.46
C ILE A 451 4.85 14.13 21.01
N ILE A 452 4.43 13.17 21.84
CA ILE A 452 4.20 11.78 21.43
C ILE A 452 2.70 11.61 21.23
N ARG A 453 2.30 11.37 19.99
CA ARG A 453 0.93 11.04 19.61
C ARG A 453 0.76 9.52 19.65
N VAL A 454 0.00 9.04 20.62
CA VAL A 454 -0.31 7.62 20.78
C VAL A 454 -1.42 7.24 19.83
N ARG A 455 -1.14 6.31 18.93
CA ARG A 455 -2.03 5.78 17.91
C ARG A 455 -2.28 4.30 18.17
N PHE A 456 -3.55 3.90 18.14
CA PHE A 456 -3.92 2.48 18.18
C PHE A 456 -4.25 2.01 16.76
N PHE A 457 -3.65 0.90 16.36
CA PHE A 457 -3.96 0.20 15.12
C PHE A 457 -4.24 -1.28 15.41
N SER A 458 -4.81 -2.03 14.47
CA SER A 458 -5.05 -3.48 14.63
C SER A 458 -4.57 -4.20 13.38
N GLU A 459 -3.53 -5.04 13.51
CA GLU A 459 -2.98 -5.84 12.41
C GLU A 459 -3.08 -7.35 12.67
N GLU A 460 -2.19 -8.15 12.05
CA GLU A 460 -2.08 -9.59 12.28
C GLU A 460 -1.36 -9.88 13.60
N GLU A 461 -1.69 -11.02 14.22
CA GLU A 461 -1.10 -11.41 15.51
C GLU A 461 0.34 -11.89 15.32
N GLY A 462 1.29 -11.34 16.11
CA GLY A 462 2.71 -11.74 16.06
C GLY A 462 3.60 -10.91 15.13
N GLY A 463 3.22 -9.66 14.84
CA GLY A 463 3.99 -8.70 14.04
C GLY A 463 4.69 -7.61 14.86
N GLU A 464 4.71 -6.39 14.31
CA GLU A 464 5.22 -5.19 14.97
C GLU A 464 4.28 -4.77 16.11
N GLN A 465 4.72 -4.96 17.36
CA GLN A 465 3.87 -4.74 18.54
C GLN A 465 3.62 -3.25 18.81
N ALA A 466 4.64 -2.44 18.57
CA ALA A 466 4.60 -0.99 18.65
C ALA A 466 5.72 -0.41 17.79
N TYR A 467 5.62 0.88 17.47
CA TYR A 467 6.70 1.61 16.80
C TYR A 467 6.69 3.07 17.21
N VAL A 468 7.87 3.72 17.19
CA VAL A 468 7.99 5.17 17.21
C VAL A 468 8.50 5.72 15.89
N GLN A 469 7.72 6.61 15.31
CA GLN A 469 8.04 7.31 14.08
C GLN A 469 8.25 8.80 14.35
N GLY A 470 9.44 9.30 14.03
CA GLY A 470 9.72 10.73 13.96
C GLY A 470 9.44 11.31 12.57
N TYR A 471 9.37 12.63 12.47
CA TYR A 471 9.13 13.33 11.21
C TYR A 471 10.08 14.53 11.07
N PRO A 472 10.60 14.84 9.87
CA PRO A 472 11.58 15.92 9.67
C PRO A 472 10.98 17.32 9.84
N THR A 473 9.67 17.49 9.60
CA THR A 473 9.00 18.80 9.51
C THR A 473 8.27 19.22 10.79
N THR A 474 8.16 18.34 11.78
CA THR A 474 7.38 18.58 13.00
C THR A 474 8.11 18.09 14.25
N LYS A 475 7.66 18.59 15.40
CA LYS A 475 8.10 18.14 16.74
C LYS A 475 7.18 17.09 17.34
N VAL A 476 6.21 16.62 16.56
CA VAL A 476 5.33 15.51 16.91
C VAL A 476 6.00 14.22 16.44
N GLN A 477 5.91 13.18 17.25
CA GLN A 477 6.30 11.82 16.92
C GLN A 477 5.11 10.91 17.18
N THR A 478 4.95 9.86 16.39
CA THR A 478 3.86 8.89 16.55
C THR A 478 4.37 7.68 17.30
N LEU A 479 3.67 7.28 18.36
CA LEU A 479 3.82 6.00 19.02
C LEU A 479 2.63 5.13 18.60
N GLY A 480 2.84 4.25 17.63
CA GLY A 480 1.85 3.27 17.21
C GLY A 480 1.86 2.06 18.15
N ILE A 481 0.69 1.55 18.52
CA ILE A 481 0.52 0.32 19.31
C ILE A 481 -0.45 -0.61 18.60
N ASP A 482 -0.04 -1.83 18.29
CA ASP A 482 -0.91 -2.86 17.70
C ASP A 482 -1.80 -3.48 18.76
N ILE A 483 -3.05 -3.08 18.79
CA ILE A 483 -4.02 -3.60 19.76
C ILE A 483 -4.35 -5.07 19.53
N ARG A 484 -4.02 -5.66 18.36
CA ARG A 484 -4.24 -7.08 18.09
C ARG A 484 -3.44 -7.95 19.04
N ASP A 485 -2.18 -7.56 19.28
CA ASP A 485 -1.24 -8.30 20.14
C ASP A 485 -1.60 -8.21 21.63
N PHE A 486 -2.35 -7.18 22.02
CA PHE A 486 -2.71 -6.89 23.42
C PHE A 486 -4.19 -7.10 23.77
N ARG A 487 -4.99 -7.79 22.92
CA ARG A 487 -6.44 -8.00 23.16
C ARG A 487 -6.77 -8.65 24.51
N ASN A 488 -5.86 -9.49 25.02
CA ASN A 488 -6.02 -10.23 26.27
C ASN A 488 -5.20 -9.63 27.42
N ILE A 489 -4.79 -8.36 27.33
CA ILE A 489 -4.03 -7.70 28.39
C ILE A 489 -4.75 -7.78 29.75
N ILE A 490 -4.00 -8.13 30.79
CA ILE A 490 -4.53 -8.23 32.15
C ILE A 490 -4.81 -6.80 32.63
N LYS A 491 -6.10 -6.49 32.86
CA LYS A 491 -6.57 -5.13 33.16
C LYS A 491 -5.89 -4.42 34.34
N ASN A 492 -5.39 -5.19 35.31
CA ASN A 492 -4.75 -4.69 36.53
C ASN A 492 -3.24 -5.00 36.58
N SER A 493 -2.65 -5.42 35.45
CA SER A 493 -1.22 -5.67 35.38
C SER A 493 -0.45 -4.35 35.50
N GLN A 494 0.66 -4.38 36.26
CA GLN A 494 1.54 -3.22 36.41
C GLN A 494 2.48 -3.01 35.21
N ASN A 495 2.77 -4.07 34.47
CA ASN A 495 3.71 -4.11 33.35
C ASN A 495 3.05 -4.36 31.99
N GLY A 496 1.72 -4.50 31.96
CA GLY A 496 0.97 -4.75 30.73
C GLY A 496 1.09 -6.19 30.22
N GLU A 497 1.13 -7.14 31.13
CA GLU A 497 1.14 -8.58 30.86
C GLU A 497 -0.05 -9.02 29.99
N VAL A 498 0.26 -9.87 29.01
CA VAL A 498 -0.72 -10.63 28.21
C VAL A 498 -0.50 -12.12 28.48
N PRO A 499 -1.55 -12.88 28.88
CA PRO A 499 -1.41 -14.30 29.15
C PRO A 499 -0.89 -15.08 27.95
N ASN A 500 0.00 -16.05 28.19
CA ASN A 500 0.62 -16.91 27.18
C ASN A 500 1.53 -16.20 26.16
N ARG A 501 1.91 -14.94 26.38
CA ARG A 501 2.99 -14.27 25.64
C ARG A 501 4.32 -14.36 26.39
N SER A 502 5.41 -14.07 25.67
CA SER A 502 6.74 -13.94 26.28
C SER A 502 6.72 -12.84 27.34
N ARG A 503 7.46 -13.04 28.45
CA ARG A 503 7.66 -11.99 29.46
C ARG A 503 8.52 -10.83 28.93
N GLY A 504 9.22 -11.06 27.81
CA GLY A 504 9.86 -10.02 27.00
C GLY A 504 8.87 -9.03 26.38
N ASP A 505 7.62 -9.47 26.15
CA ASP A 505 6.60 -8.74 25.42
C ASP A 505 5.65 -7.97 26.35
N TYR A 506 6.03 -7.80 27.63
CA TYR A 506 5.28 -6.93 28.53
C TYR A 506 5.24 -5.51 27.93
N LEU A 507 4.05 -4.92 27.91
CA LEU A 507 3.82 -3.70 27.15
C LEU A 507 4.66 -2.53 27.68
N ASP A 508 4.96 -2.47 28.97
CA ASP A 508 5.89 -1.46 29.51
C ASP A 508 7.32 -1.58 28.95
N ARG A 509 7.81 -2.81 28.71
CA ARG A 509 9.10 -3.11 28.07
C ARG A 509 9.09 -2.73 26.60
N VAL A 510 8.04 -3.13 25.88
CA VAL A 510 7.84 -2.76 24.47
C VAL A 510 7.81 -1.24 24.34
N LEU A 511 7.05 -0.54 25.19
CA LEU A 511 6.99 0.92 25.17
C LEU A 511 8.33 1.56 25.56
N ALA A 512 9.09 0.98 26.49
CA ALA A 512 10.42 1.49 26.83
C ALA A 512 11.44 1.33 25.70
N HIS A 513 11.35 0.24 24.93
CA HIS A 513 12.10 0.06 23.67
C HIS A 513 11.75 1.21 22.71
N GLU A 514 10.46 1.44 22.47
CA GLU A 514 10.02 2.50 21.55
C GLU A 514 10.39 3.92 22.01
N MET A 515 10.33 4.19 23.32
CA MET A 515 10.73 5.47 23.87
C MET A 515 12.22 5.77 23.68
N PHE A 516 13.09 4.77 23.47
CA PHE A 516 14.47 5.02 23.07
C PHE A 516 14.57 5.73 21.73
N HIS A 517 13.82 5.25 20.74
CA HIS A 517 13.74 5.87 19.43
C HIS A 517 13.17 7.28 19.54
N GLY A 518 12.10 7.45 20.33
CA GLY A 518 11.49 8.76 20.61
C GLY A 518 12.48 9.76 21.22
N VAL A 519 13.25 9.35 22.23
CA VAL A 519 14.29 10.18 22.86
C VAL A 519 15.41 10.50 21.87
N CYS A 520 15.87 9.55 21.07
CA CYS A 520 16.92 9.78 20.07
C CYS A 520 16.48 10.80 19.01
N ASN A 521 15.26 10.65 18.48
CA ASN A 521 14.71 11.56 17.48
C ASN A 521 14.62 13.01 18.00
N ASP A 522 14.25 13.21 19.26
CA ASP A 522 14.20 14.56 19.85
C ASP A 522 15.59 15.09 20.23
N TYR A 523 16.43 14.27 20.86
CA TYR A 523 17.73 14.69 21.38
C TYR A 523 18.75 14.98 20.26
N TYR A 524 18.77 14.16 19.20
CA TYR A 524 19.69 14.32 18.07
C TYR A 524 19.08 15.09 16.89
N GLY A 525 17.75 15.14 16.81
CA GLY A 525 17.02 15.53 15.60
C GLY A 525 16.77 14.35 14.67
N PHE A 526 15.64 14.36 13.96
CA PHE A 526 15.17 13.27 13.10
C PHE A 526 16.22 12.81 12.08
N ASP A 527 16.80 13.74 11.30
CA ASP A 527 17.76 13.39 10.23
C ASP A 527 18.98 12.64 10.79
N LYS A 528 19.51 13.12 11.91
CA LYS A 528 20.68 12.51 12.56
C LYS A 528 20.34 11.13 13.14
N ALA A 529 19.15 10.98 13.75
CA ALA A 529 18.71 9.70 14.27
C ALA A 529 18.44 8.69 13.14
N ALA A 530 17.88 9.14 12.00
CA ALA A 530 17.66 8.31 10.82
C ALA A 530 18.99 7.78 10.23
N ASP A 531 20.04 8.61 10.26
CA ASP A 531 21.40 8.27 9.81
C ASP A 531 22.14 7.26 10.71
N MET A 532 21.64 6.97 11.91
CA MET A 532 22.27 5.99 12.80
C MET A 532 22.04 4.55 12.30
N PRO A 533 23.06 3.67 12.34
CA PRO A 533 22.91 2.28 11.93
C PRO A 533 21.78 1.55 12.67
N GLN A 534 21.01 0.73 11.95
CA GLN A 534 19.84 0.04 12.53
C GLN A 534 20.22 -0.84 13.73
N TRP A 535 21.34 -1.58 13.66
CA TRP A 535 21.83 -2.39 14.77
C TRP A 535 22.10 -1.57 16.04
N PHE A 536 22.51 -0.31 15.89
CA PHE A 536 22.75 0.57 17.02
C PHE A 536 21.42 1.00 17.63
N LYS A 537 20.46 1.42 16.79
CA LYS A 537 19.13 1.84 17.24
C LYS A 537 18.39 0.72 17.98
N GLU A 538 18.24 -0.44 17.33
CA GLU A 538 17.53 -1.58 17.90
C GLU A 538 18.29 -2.24 19.05
N GLY A 539 19.62 -2.34 18.93
CA GLY A 539 20.44 -3.00 19.95
C GLY A 539 20.44 -2.26 21.28
N PHE A 540 20.53 -0.92 21.25
CA PHE A 540 20.46 -0.11 22.46
C PHE A 540 19.02 0.05 22.98
N ALA A 541 18.00 -0.02 22.11
CA ALA A 541 16.60 -0.09 22.55
C ALA A 541 16.32 -1.39 23.33
N GLU A 542 16.68 -2.55 22.78
CA GLU A 542 16.56 -3.86 23.46
C GLU A 542 17.37 -3.91 24.76
N PHE A 543 18.54 -3.25 24.80
CA PHE A 543 19.40 -3.25 25.98
C PHE A 543 18.78 -2.51 27.18
N ILE A 544 17.80 -1.62 26.97
CA ILE A 544 17.11 -0.90 28.06
C ILE A 544 16.34 -1.85 28.98
N HIS A 545 15.59 -2.78 28.39
CA HIS A 545 14.75 -3.75 29.10
C HIS A 545 15.33 -5.17 29.09
N GLY A 546 16.47 -5.39 28.42
CA GLY A 546 17.16 -6.67 28.36
C GLY A 546 16.61 -7.61 27.30
N GLY A 547 17.52 -8.28 26.57
CA GLY A 547 17.21 -9.17 25.44
C GLY A 547 17.19 -10.67 25.78
N ARG A 548 17.16 -11.03 27.07
CA ARG A 548 17.29 -12.43 27.51
C ARG A 548 16.18 -13.33 27.00
N GLU A 549 14.92 -12.93 27.14
CA GLU A 549 13.77 -13.74 26.74
C GLU A 549 13.79 -14.02 25.24
N ARG A 550 14.14 -12.99 24.45
CA ARG A 550 14.34 -13.12 23.00
C ARG A 550 15.50 -14.05 22.67
N TYR A 551 16.63 -13.94 23.37
CA TYR A 551 17.72 -14.91 23.22
C TYR A 551 17.25 -16.34 23.53
N GLN A 552 16.52 -16.55 24.62
CA GLN A 552 16.07 -17.87 25.05
C GLN A 552 15.06 -18.50 24.08
N SER A 553 14.26 -17.71 23.38
CA SER A 553 13.28 -18.21 22.40
C SER A 553 13.91 -18.72 21.10
N LEU A 554 15.18 -18.42 20.82
CA LEU A 554 15.86 -18.87 19.59
C LEU A 554 16.22 -20.36 19.67
N ASP A 555 15.76 -21.13 18.68
CA ASP A 555 15.99 -22.58 18.60
C ASP A 555 17.25 -22.92 17.78
N TYR A 556 18.16 -23.70 18.37
CA TYR A 556 19.41 -24.15 17.77
C TYR A 556 19.81 -25.50 18.38
N ASP A 557 20.46 -26.36 17.58
CA ASP A 557 20.82 -27.72 18.01
C ASP A 557 21.84 -27.73 19.16
N SER A 558 22.63 -26.66 19.32
CA SER A 558 23.61 -26.54 20.40
C SER A 558 23.96 -25.09 20.73
N PHE A 559 24.44 -24.87 21.97
CA PHE A 559 24.98 -23.57 22.39
C PHE A 559 26.11 -23.08 21.46
N ALA A 560 27.04 -23.96 21.08
CA ALA A 560 28.15 -23.59 20.20
C ALA A 560 27.67 -23.06 18.84
N GLN A 561 26.64 -23.69 18.27
CA GLN A 561 26.02 -23.26 17.01
C GLN A 561 25.28 -21.93 17.17
N LYS A 562 24.48 -21.79 18.23
CA LYS A 562 23.74 -20.56 18.55
C LYS A 562 24.69 -19.37 18.72
N LYS A 563 25.72 -19.54 19.55
CA LYS A 563 26.78 -18.53 19.76
C LYS A 563 27.44 -18.15 18.45
N LYS A 564 27.87 -19.13 17.64
CA LYS A 564 28.50 -18.85 16.34
C LYS A 564 27.57 -18.07 15.42
N ALA A 565 26.30 -18.49 15.29
CA ALA A 565 25.33 -17.84 14.42
C ALA A 565 25.08 -16.38 14.81
N LEU A 566 24.95 -16.09 16.11
CA LEU A 566 24.75 -14.73 16.62
C LEU A 566 25.99 -13.85 16.46
N VAL A 567 27.19 -14.40 16.67
CA VAL A 567 28.47 -13.68 16.43
C VAL A 567 28.65 -13.35 14.95
N ASP A 568 28.43 -14.32 14.06
CA ASP A 568 28.52 -14.11 12.62
C ASP A 568 27.50 -13.04 12.16
N ARG A 569 26.28 -13.05 12.72
CA ARG A 569 25.24 -12.06 12.41
C ARG A 569 25.59 -10.66 12.92
N ALA A 570 26.14 -10.56 14.13
CA ALA A 570 26.64 -9.30 14.69
C ALA A 570 27.73 -8.68 13.81
N GLU A 571 28.63 -9.49 13.24
CA GLU A 571 29.67 -9.01 12.32
C GLU A 571 29.06 -8.44 11.02
N LEU A 572 28.05 -9.10 10.46
CA LEU A 572 27.33 -8.61 9.28
C LEU A 572 26.63 -7.27 9.54
N GLN A 573 25.97 -7.14 10.69
CA GLN A 573 25.27 -5.92 11.08
C GLN A 573 26.22 -4.72 11.20
N LEU A 574 27.40 -4.91 11.79
CA LEU A 574 28.44 -3.87 11.87
C LEU A 574 28.96 -3.44 10.48
N LYS A 575 28.84 -4.31 9.47
CA LYS A 575 29.18 -4.03 8.06
C LYS A 575 28.01 -3.42 7.27
N GLY A 576 26.89 -3.10 7.92
CA GLY A 576 25.73 -2.45 7.32
C GLY A 576 24.64 -3.40 6.80
N ALA A 577 24.76 -4.71 7.06
CA ALA A 577 23.82 -5.72 6.58
C ALA A 577 22.73 -6.05 7.61
N TRP A 578 21.79 -5.12 7.84
CA TRP A 578 20.61 -5.37 8.67
C TRP A 578 19.57 -6.24 7.94
N GLY A 579 19.02 -7.24 8.63
CA GLY A 579 18.00 -8.12 8.04
C GLY A 579 18.52 -8.97 6.90
N GLN A 580 19.82 -9.27 6.82
CA GLN A 580 20.36 -10.14 5.76
C GLN A 580 20.63 -11.56 6.26
N LYS A 581 20.39 -12.56 5.39
CA LYS A 581 20.82 -13.95 5.61
C LYS A 581 21.54 -14.44 4.35
N ASN A 582 22.79 -14.88 4.50
CA ASN A 582 23.62 -15.39 3.40
C ASN A 582 23.75 -14.44 2.19
N GLY A 583 23.78 -13.12 2.42
CA GLY A 583 23.95 -12.11 1.37
C GLY A 583 22.66 -11.70 0.64
N SER A 584 21.50 -12.25 1.01
CA SER A 584 20.19 -11.80 0.52
C SER A 584 19.50 -10.92 1.55
N GLN A 585 18.90 -9.82 1.08
CA GLN A 585 18.00 -8.98 1.88
C GLN A 585 16.77 -9.81 2.30
N THR A 586 16.51 -9.90 3.58
CA THR A 586 15.35 -10.57 4.18
C THR A 586 14.65 -9.61 5.15
N ILE A 587 13.45 -9.97 5.62
CA ILE A 587 12.78 -9.25 6.72
C ILE A 587 13.61 -9.48 7.99
N ALA A 588 13.74 -8.45 8.84
CA ALA A 588 14.47 -8.58 10.11
C ALA A 588 13.78 -9.61 11.02
N VAL A 589 14.56 -10.45 11.68
CA VAL A 589 14.07 -11.56 12.53
C VAL A 589 14.59 -11.44 13.95
N SER A 590 14.10 -12.25 14.88
CA SER A 590 14.52 -12.23 16.29
C SER A 590 16.04 -12.35 16.50
N GLU A 591 16.75 -13.05 15.60
CA GLU A 591 18.21 -13.12 15.59
C GLU A 591 18.88 -11.77 15.32
N ASP A 592 18.27 -10.88 14.52
CA ASP A 592 18.78 -9.54 14.27
C ASP A 592 18.77 -8.71 15.55
N TYR A 593 17.62 -8.64 16.23
CA TYR A 593 17.47 -7.92 17.49
C TYR A 593 18.37 -8.50 18.59
N THR A 594 18.45 -9.83 18.69
CA THR A 594 19.32 -10.50 19.68
C THR A 594 20.80 -10.21 19.45
N SER A 595 21.27 -10.23 18.20
CA SER A 595 22.67 -9.89 17.88
C SER A 595 22.97 -8.41 18.05
N ALA A 596 22.00 -7.52 17.77
CA ALA A 596 22.10 -6.09 18.03
C ALA A 596 22.21 -5.78 19.54
N PHE A 597 21.39 -6.43 20.36
CA PHE A 597 21.47 -6.37 21.82
C PHE A 597 22.87 -6.79 22.32
N LEU A 598 23.40 -7.89 21.80
CA LEU A 598 24.75 -8.37 22.14
C LEU A 598 25.85 -7.36 21.74
N LEU A 599 25.66 -6.65 20.62
CA LEU A 599 26.56 -5.56 20.22
C LEU A 599 26.50 -4.40 21.22
N ALA A 600 25.31 -3.96 21.63
CA ALA A 600 25.14 -2.90 22.62
C ALA A 600 25.79 -3.26 23.98
N ALA A 601 25.56 -4.49 24.46
CA ALA A 601 26.20 -5.01 25.67
C ALA A 601 27.73 -5.08 25.54
N THR A 602 28.24 -5.48 24.36
CA THR A 602 29.69 -5.55 24.09
C THR A 602 30.32 -4.15 24.05
N ILE A 603 29.64 -3.16 23.48
CA ILE A 603 30.11 -1.78 23.50
C ILE A 603 30.16 -1.27 24.94
N TRP A 604 29.12 -1.55 25.75
CA TRP A 604 29.15 -1.24 27.18
C TRP A 604 30.33 -1.91 27.88
N LYS A 605 30.65 -3.16 27.55
CA LYS A 605 31.81 -3.86 28.12
C LYS A 605 33.14 -3.17 27.78
N LEU A 606 33.25 -2.57 26.60
CA LEU A 606 34.47 -1.89 26.13
C LEU A 606 34.64 -0.50 26.75
N VAL A 607 33.56 0.27 26.87
CA VAL A 607 33.63 1.69 27.28
C VAL A 607 33.21 1.92 28.73
N GLY A 608 32.50 0.97 29.34
CA GLY A 608 31.97 1.05 30.70
C GLY A 608 30.79 2.02 30.86
N LYS A 609 30.25 2.07 32.08
CA LYS A 609 29.09 2.90 32.46
C LYS A 609 29.26 4.38 32.10
N ASP A 610 30.40 4.97 32.46
CA ASP A 610 30.66 6.40 32.16
C ASP A 610 30.97 6.63 30.68
N GLY A 611 31.59 5.66 30.01
CA GLY A 611 31.88 5.74 28.59
C GLY A 611 30.63 5.71 27.73
N ILE A 612 29.63 4.90 28.08
CA ILE A 612 28.35 4.86 27.35
C ILE A 612 27.65 6.22 27.39
N LYS A 613 27.64 6.90 28.54
CA LYS A 613 27.06 8.25 28.64
C LYS A 613 27.79 9.25 27.76
N LYS A 614 29.13 9.27 27.82
CA LYS A 614 29.97 10.13 26.97
C LYS A 614 29.77 9.84 25.48
N MET A 615 29.59 8.57 25.11
CA MET A 615 29.31 8.16 23.74
C MET A 615 28.01 8.78 23.24
N PHE A 616 26.91 8.60 23.95
CA PHE A 616 25.61 9.15 23.56
C PHE A 616 25.64 10.70 23.54
N GLU A 617 26.10 11.35 24.60
CA GLU A 617 26.22 12.81 24.64
C GLU A 617 27.11 13.36 23.51
N GLY A 618 28.22 12.67 23.21
CA GLY A 618 29.17 13.05 22.17
C GLY A 618 28.62 12.96 20.74
N LEU A 619 27.72 12.00 20.46
CA LEU A 619 27.10 11.84 19.14
C LEU A 619 26.30 13.09 18.72
N HIS A 620 25.83 13.89 19.66
CA HIS A 620 25.14 15.15 19.37
C HIS A 620 26.05 16.15 18.62
N GLY A 621 27.36 16.14 18.90
CA GLY A 621 28.35 17.01 18.24
C GLY A 621 28.88 16.52 16.90
N GLU A 622 28.62 15.26 16.53
CA GLU A 622 29.16 14.67 15.29
C GLU A 622 28.40 15.15 14.04
N GLY A 623 29.16 15.56 13.01
CA GLY A 623 28.59 16.10 11.76
C GLY A 623 28.30 15.06 10.66
N ASN A 624 28.94 13.89 10.69
CA ASN A 624 28.73 12.81 9.71
C ASN A 624 28.76 11.46 10.44
N LEU A 625 27.62 10.80 10.60
CA LEU A 625 27.55 9.52 11.31
C LEU A 625 27.83 8.31 10.40
N TRP A 626 27.59 8.43 9.08
CA TRP A 626 27.72 7.33 8.13
C TRP A 626 29.16 6.80 7.98
N SER A 627 30.15 7.70 7.96
CA SER A 627 31.54 7.28 7.83
C SER A 627 32.07 6.74 9.17
N ILE A 628 32.65 5.54 9.15
CA ILE A 628 33.41 4.94 10.26
C ILE A 628 32.67 4.87 11.62
N PHE A 629 31.35 4.62 11.64
CA PHE A 629 30.52 4.68 12.85
C PHE A 629 31.04 3.86 14.05
N PRO A 630 31.40 2.56 13.92
CA PRO A 630 32.04 1.78 14.99
C PRO A 630 33.28 2.44 15.63
N VAL A 631 34.09 3.14 14.84
CA VAL A 631 35.28 3.85 15.34
C VAL A 631 34.84 5.02 16.22
N LYS A 632 33.86 5.80 15.74
CA LYS A 632 33.37 7.00 16.43
C LYS A 632 32.78 6.69 17.80
N ILE A 633 31.92 5.68 17.89
CA ILE A 633 31.24 5.35 19.15
C ILE A 633 32.24 4.88 20.22
N LEU A 634 33.27 4.11 19.83
CA LEU A 634 34.33 3.68 20.75
C LEU A 634 35.21 4.87 21.18
N GLU A 635 35.53 5.77 20.25
CA GLU A 635 36.32 6.98 20.54
C GLU A 635 35.60 7.91 21.50
N LEU A 636 34.32 8.22 21.21
CA LEU A 636 33.48 9.07 22.06
C LEU A 636 33.26 8.43 23.45
N GLY A 637 33.17 7.10 23.50
CA GLY A 637 33.11 6.34 24.76
C GLY A 637 34.42 6.31 25.54
N GLY A 638 35.53 6.82 24.97
CA GLY A 638 36.83 6.88 25.64
C GLY A 638 37.64 5.59 25.58
N TYR A 639 37.35 4.69 24.64
CA TYR A 639 38.14 3.47 24.45
C TYR A 639 39.53 3.81 23.91
N LEU A 640 40.57 3.47 24.67
CA LEU A 640 41.94 3.96 24.44
C LEU A 640 42.66 3.26 23.28
N GLU A 641 42.17 2.10 22.81
CA GLU A 641 42.78 1.32 21.73
C GLU A 641 42.19 1.63 20.34
N VAL A 642 41.39 2.70 20.21
CA VAL A 642 40.97 3.18 18.89
C VAL A 642 42.19 3.66 18.09
N PRO A 643 42.37 3.23 16.83
CA PRO A 643 43.51 3.64 16.01
C PRO A 643 43.60 5.17 15.90
N LYS A 644 44.78 5.72 16.28
CA LYS A 644 45.04 7.17 16.27
C LYS A 644 45.57 7.68 14.93
N ASN A 645 46.12 6.80 14.10
CA ASN A 645 46.65 7.14 12.78
C ASN A 645 45.51 7.15 11.75
N GLN A 646 45.54 8.12 10.84
CA GLN A 646 44.46 8.33 9.86
C GLN A 646 44.35 7.19 8.82
N GLU A 647 45.45 6.49 8.54
CA GLU A 647 45.48 5.31 7.65
C GLU A 647 44.83 4.06 8.29
N ASP A 648 44.87 3.96 9.63
CA ASP A 648 44.31 2.84 10.40
C ASP A 648 42.87 3.10 10.90
N ARG A 649 42.34 4.31 10.68
CA ARG A 649 40.95 4.69 10.99
C ARG A 649 39.98 4.14 9.96
N ASN A 650 39.83 2.82 9.92
CA ASN A 650 38.81 2.12 9.15
C ASN A 650 37.90 1.29 10.07
N ASN A 651 36.73 0.89 9.55
CA ASN A 651 35.77 0.10 10.33
C ASN A 651 36.30 -1.30 10.67
N ASP A 652 37.10 -1.91 9.81
CA ASP A 652 37.51 -3.31 9.95
C ASP A 652 38.18 -3.59 11.29
N ARG A 653 39.05 -2.68 11.77
CA ARG A 653 39.72 -2.87 13.06
C ARG A 653 38.77 -2.74 14.24
N ALA A 654 37.89 -1.74 14.23
CA ALA A 654 36.88 -1.57 15.28
C ALA A 654 35.90 -2.75 15.32
N ILE A 655 35.48 -3.25 14.16
CA ILE A 655 34.64 -4.43 14.02
C ILE A 655 35.33 -5.66 14.64
N GLN A 656 36.60 -5.89 14.30
CA GLN A 656 37.37 -6.99 14.90
C GLN A 656 37.46 -6.89 16.42
N ILE A 657 37.64 -5.70 16.98
CA ILE A 657 37.70 -5.50 18.44
C ILE A 657 36.37 -5.89 19.08
N ILE A 658 35.25 -5.39 18.53
CA ILE A 658 33.91 -5.68 19.04
C ILE A 658 33.61 -7.18 18.95
N ILE A 659 33.82 -7.79 17.78
CA ILE A 659 33.51 -9.21 17.54
C ILE A 659 34.41 -10.15 18.35
N ASN A 660 35.71 -9.86 18.47
CA ASN A 660 36.60 -10.65 19.32
C ASN A 660 36.22 -10.54 20.79
N THR A 661 35.76 -9.36 21.24
CA THR A 661 35.28 -9.19 22.62
C THR A 661 34.02 -10.02 22.85
N LEU A 662 33.01 -9.90 21.99
CA LEU A 662 31.77 -10.68 22.09
C LEU A 662 32.03 -12.20 22.06
N ASN A 663 32.88 -12.67 21.14
CA ASN A 663 33.16 -14.09 21.00
C ASN A 663 33.90 -14.68 22.22
N ASN A 664 34.74 -13.89 22.89
CA ASN A 664 35.54 -14.36 24.04
C ASN A 664 34.95 -13.99 25.41
N TRP A 665 33.85 -13.23 25.46
CA TRP A 665 33.23 -12.82 26.72
C TRP A 665 32.36 -13.94 27.30
N ASN A 666 32.94 -14.82 28.13
CA ASN A 666 32.20 -15.97 28.67
C ASN A 666 31.03 -15.58 29.58
N ASP A 667 31.13 -14.48 30.33
CA ASP A 667 30.09 -14.12 31.31
C ASP A 667 28.75 -13.83 30.65
N ILE A 668 28.70 -13.02 29.57
CA ILE A 668 27.43 -12.71 28.89
C ILE A 668 26.74 -13.97 28.37
N TRP A 669 27.50 -14.92 27.84
CA TRP A 669 26.95 -16.19 27.37
C TRP A 669 26.46 -17.08 28.51
N ASN A 670 27.11 -17.02 29.67
CA ASN A 670 26.69 -17.75 30.86
C ASN A 670 25.41 -17.16 31.45
N TRP A 671 25.33 -15.84 31.62
CA TRP A 671 24.13 -15.15 32.13
C TRP A 671 22.90 -15.47 31.29
N LEU A 672 23.04 -15.44 29.96
CA LEU A 672 21.94 -15.73 29.03
C LEU A 672 21.50 -17.21 29.02
N GLN A 673 22.38 -18.14 29.41
CA GLN A 673 22.10 -19.58 29.45
C GLN A 673 21.64 -20.08 30.82
N ASP A 674 22.08 -19.45 31.90
CA ASP A 674 21.86 -19.92 33.25
C ASP A 674 20.39 -19.76 33.63
N SER A 675 19.63 -20.85 33.67
CA SER A 675 18.21 -20.84 34.00
C SER A 675 17.91 -20.40 35.45
N GLN A 676 18.92 -20.31 36.32
CA GLN A 676 18.79 -19.81 37.69
C GLN A 676 19.10 -18.32 37.82
N ASP A 677 19.75 -17.73 36.82
CA ASP A 677 19.86 -16.30 36.72
C ASP A 677 18.47 -15.76 36.33
N HIS A 678 17.91 -14.82 37.09
CA HIS A 678 16.60 -14.25 36.79
C HIS A 678 16.71 -12.86 36.12
N ASP A 679 17.91 -12.28 36.08
CA ASP A 679 18.14 -10.97 35.47
C ASP A 679 17.86 -11.01 33.96
N THR A 680 17.12 -10.01 33.49
CA THR A 680 16.77 -9.75 32.08
C THR A 680 17.99 -9.43 31.21
N VAL A 681 19.16 -9.24 31.83
CA VAL A 681 20.41 -8.81 31.19
C VAL A 681 20.24 -7.41 30.57
N SER A 682 19.43 -6.58 31.23
CA SER A 682 19.20 -5.17 30.87
C SER A 682 20.35 -4.29 31.36
N VAL A 683 20.57 -3.14 30.71
CA VAL A 683 21.63 -2.18 31.06
C VAL A 683 21.55 -1.72 32.52
N GLY A 684 20.35 -1.75 33.10
CA GLY A 684 20.08 -1.39 34.48
C GLY A 684 20.35 -2.48 35.52
N GLY A 685 20.38 -3.75 35.07
CA GLY A 685 20.45 -4.95 35.89
C GLY A 685 21.79 -5.13 36.59
N ILE A 686 21.86 -6.20 37.40
CA ILE A 686 23.00 -6.47 38.28
C ILE A 686 24.31 -6.71 37.52
N HIS A 687 24.21 -7.19 36.28
CA HIS A 687 25.34 -7.52 35.42
C HIS A 687 25.97 -6.30 34.70
N PHE A 688 25.28 -5.15 34.72
CA PHE A 688 25.70 -3.93 34.01
C PHE A 688 25.80 -2.73 34.96
N ASN A 689 24.91 -1.74 34.86
CA ASN A 689 25.01 -0.51 35.64
C ASN A 689 24.64 -0.68 37.12
N ASN A 690 24.05 -1.84 37.48
CA ASN A 690 23.59 -2.22 38.81
C ASN A 690 22.92 -1.05 39.55
N LEU A 691 21.84 -0.50 38.97
CA LEU A 691 21.24 0.73 39.52
C LEU A 691 20.60 0.52 40.89
N TYR A 692 20.16 -0.70 41.19
CA TYR A 692 19.33 -1.01 42.36
C TYR A 692 19.92 -2.08 43.28
N ASP A 693 21.18 -2.49 43.05
CA ASP A 693 21.86 -3.55 43.81
C ASP A 693 21.11 -4.89 43.85
N LYS A 694 20.42 -5.22 42.75
CA LYS A 694 19.65 -6.46 42.58
C LYS A 694 19.56 -6.89 41.12
N ALA A 695 19.32 -8.19 40.92
CA ALA A 695 18.86 -8.70 39.62
C ALA A 695 17.50 -8.10 39.26
N LEU A 696 17.27 -7.88 37.98
CA LEU A 696 16.04 -7.30 37.45
C LEU A 696 15.31 -8.29 36.55
N ASP A 697 14.19 -8.81 37.04
CA ASP A 697 13.37 -9.78 36.35
C ASP A 697 12.43 -9.08 35.37
N ALA A 698 11.78 -9.82 34.48
CA ALA A 698 10.81 -9.24 33.54
C ALA A 698 9.68 -8.48 34.25
N ASP A 699 9.27 -8.93 35.44
CA ASP A 699 8.16 -8.33 36.19
C ASP A 699 8.53 -6.99 36.84
N ASP A 700 9.82 -6.77 37.11
CA ASP A 700 10.31 -5.61 37.87
C ASP A 700 11.54 -4.94 37.23
N VAL A 701 11.69 -5.11 35.91
CA VAL A 701 12.80 -4.54 35.14
C VAL A 701 12.80 -3.01 35.18
N PHE A 702 11.65 -2.40 35.41
CA PHE A 702 11.52 -1.00 35.75
C PHE A 702 11.15 -0.82 37.22
N ASN A 703 11.72 0.21 37.85
CA ASN A 703 11.38 0.54 39.23
C ASN A 703 10.06 1.31 39.26
N GLU A 704 8.94 0.61 39.49
CA GLU A 704 7.60 1.21 39.57
C GLU A 704 7.51 2.38 40.58
N GLY A 705 8.37 2.41 41.60
CA GLY A 705 8.45 3.53 42.56
C GLY A 705 8.92 4.85 41.94
N GLU A 706 9.50 4.82 40.73
CA GLU A 706 9.93 6.00 39.96
C GLU A 706 8.92 6.40 38.88
N ALA A 707 7.81 5.67 38.75
CA ALA A 707 6.78 5.94 37.76
C ALA A 707 6.19 7.34 37.94
N LYS A 708 6.05 8.05 36.82
CA LYS A 708 5.38 9.35 36.74
C LYS A 708 4.18 9.22 35.84
N THR A 709 3.11 9.93 36.19
CA THR A 709 1.89 10.01 35.39
C THR A 709 2.09 10.82 34.11
N ASP A 710 3.05 11.76 34.13
CA ASP A 710 3.51 12.48 32.95
C ASP A 710 4.77 11.81 32.38
N SER A 711 4.89 11.80 31.05
CA SER A 711 6.16 11.50 30.37
C SER A 711 7.23 12.51 30.78
N ILE A 712 8.50 12.07 30.80
CA ILE A 712 9.61 12.91 31.27
C ILE A 712 9.98 13.95 30.22
N GLY A 713 10.06 13.53 28.96
CA GLY A 713 10.57 14.30 27.83
C GLY A 713 9.50 14.75 26.83
N PHE A 714 8.25 14.30 26.97
CA PHE A 714 7.22 14.50 25.95
C PHE A 714 5.86 14.89 26.53
N LYS A 715 5.09 15.63 25.74
CA LYS A 715 3.64 15.78 25.96
C LYS A 715 2.92 14.62 25.27
N ILE A 716 2.01 13.97 25.98
CA ILE A 716 1.25 12.84 25.41
C ILE A 716 -0.07 13.34 24.85
N GLU A 717 -0.34 13.02 23.59
CA GLU A 717 -1.64 13.21 22.94
C GLU A 717 -2.13 11.84 22.47
N TYR A 718 -3.41 11.54 22.65
CA TYR A 718 -4.02 10.34 22.05
C TYR A 718 -4.69 10.73 20.75
N GLU A 719 -4.49 9.93 19.71
CA GLU A 719 -5.26 10.05 18.48
C GLU A 719 -6.66 9.45 18.66
N TYR A 720 -7.65 10.08 18.04
CA TYR A 720 -9.07 9.98 18.40
C TYR A 720 -9.80 8.77 17.90
#